data_AF-A0A536GIT7-F1
#
_entry.id   AF-A0A536GIT7-F1
#
_cell.length_a   1.000
_cell.length_b   1.000
_cell.length_c   1.000
_cell.angle_alpha   90.00
_cell.angle_beta   90.00
_cell.angle_gamma   90.00
#
_symmetry.space_group_name_H-M   'P 1'
#
loop_
_entity.id
_entity.type
_entity.pdbx_description
1 polymer ?
#
loop_
_entity_poly.entity_id
_entity_poly.type
_entity_poly.pdbx_seq_one_letter_code
_entity_poly.pdbx_strand_id
1 'polypeptide(L)'
;MPAPITPEDLYRFRWIDHVRLSPDGDRVAYQVGWADAASRQNRSRVVVRRLLDPEPVDPTAGVLRDHSPEWSPDGRSIAFVSKVGAADQLFVLDITTGAPPQQLSTVLDGVGMPRWSPDGEWIAFLGAVLADADGVVDDPRPPEGREQLRRAPVARVVRRLDYKHDGRGYVDGRYHHLFCVPAAGGEVKQLTDGAWDVTDFDWSPDSGRIVVAGNAEPGADLQRELNLYLVDLDARRVRLGGGFYLSSPIWSPKGDLIAFIAPNGLDVGLLERLWVVPLAGGGPRCLTANFDQAVNDSVINDMRSGHTTRVAWSTEGDRIYFPASGPGVTTIRSVDLDGNIREDAGGRRRIYDFDLASGVLAFCASDPRSPGELYMLTKSAEARVTDLNPWLHDRYIAEPEQQFFTAPDGWRLEGWVLKPQDFDQSRVYPTVMEIHGGPHAQYGWSFFHELQVLAGMGFVVFYMNPRGSDGYGERFRRDVVRDWAGKDYIDLMSSLDQAIERTGYIDSKRLGVGGGSYGGYMTNWIIGQTDRFAAAVSMRSISNLVSEYSQHDIVLWGVLQLGPPPWPDLDELWRRSPIRYVKNVRTPLLLTAGEMDLRCAMSQSEELFGALRLLGKTAELVRFPEESHDLSRGGRPDRRVERLKRIVAWYEKYLGTASAERPAPEEVTQILPVPAEAPREWAKTVAITNRSDEAAPVYEVAAEQEVAPEPAPVEAAEPEVIQPMVPEFATAEAPIVEPEALPDLPEPEEPPAEAAPESGPEAEPELAPIVAEAAPVTEPEPEPEPVVEPAVEPEPLPAVAEAELVLESEPEPVLAEAQGEPEPGSTITEPELPAFDEPVAPPPLPEQPEPQPEPVGAASSSAEPTAQAAPDVSATLVAWPTGAPAASPENGAPAEAGSFEEATSVIPAWQQTDPNADAKRTVSLQAMPPEEIASGAGFAALLTFESGPFAGRIVALPNQMVSIGRAPDNDVVVGDPATSGHHGRIEVRTGSFWISDLGSTNGTLVNGEPVIEKELSDRDLIAIGQNTLRFTLEA
;
A
#
# COMPACT_ATOMS: atom_id res chain seq x y z
N MET A 1 -20.03 -35.66 -1.65
CA MET A 1 -20.10 -34.19 -1.48
C MET A 1 -18.83 -33.60 -2.06
N PRO A 2 -18.88 -32.40 -2.66
CA PRO A 2 -17.70 -31.78 -3.26
C PRO A 2 -16.63 -31.56 -2.18
N ALA A 3 -15.35 -31.78 -2.48
CA ALA A 3 -14.30 -31.58 -1.50
C ALA A 3 -14.06 -30.08 -1.23
N PRO A 4 -13.72 -29.67 0.01
CA PRO A 4 -13.35 -28.29 0.30
C PRO A 4 -11.98 -27.94 -0.31
N ILE A 5 -11.68 -26.64 -0.35
CA ILE A 5 -10.37 -26.12 -0.76
C ILE A 5 -9.33 -26.39 0.33
N THR A 6 -8.13 -26.83 -0.08
CA THR A 6 -6.99 -27.07 0.83
C THR A 6 -5.81 -26.15 0.53
N PRO A 7 -4.80 -26.04 1.43
CA PRO A 7 -3.57 -25.31 1.14
C PRO A 7 -2.87 -25.75 -0.15
N GLU A 8 -2.80 -27.06 -0.42
CA GLU A 8 -2.13 -27.63 -1.59
C GLU A 8 -2.83 -27.33 -2.92
N ASP A 9 -4.12 -27.00 -2.91
CA ASP A 9 -4.82 -26.57 -4.12
C ASP A 9 -4.16 -25.32 -4.75
N LEU A 10 -3.28 -24.61 -4.02
CA LEU A 10 -2.41 -23.54 -4.56
C LEU A 10 -1.74 -23.93 -5.88
N TYR A 11 -1.23 -25.17 -5.97
CA TYR A 11 -0.51 -25.68 -7.15
C TYR A 11 -1.40 -25.93 -8.37
N ARG A 12 -2.72 -25.94 -8.19
CA ARG A 12 -3.70 -26.24 -9.24
C ARG A 12 -4.27 -24.98 -9.87
N PHE A 13 -4.19 -23.84 -9.18
CA PHE A 13 -4.71 -22.59 -9.72
C PHE A 13 -3.95 -22.13 -10.96
N ARG A 14 -4.68 -21.43 -11.81
CA ARG A 14 -4.19 -20.64 -12.93
C ARG A 14 -4.72 -19.22 -12.75
N TRP A 15 -3.84 -18.22 -12.87
CA TRP A 15 -4.18 -16.82 -12.68
C TRP A 15 -3.97 -16.07 -13.99
N ILE A 16 -4.98 -15.32 -14.44
CA ILE A 16 -4.86 -14.43 -15.58
C ILE A 16 -4.46 -13.03 -15.12
N ASP A 17 -3.54 -12.38 -15.82
CA ASP A 17 -3.09 -11.02 -15.50
C ASP A 17 -2.64 -10.27 -16.79
N HIS A 18 -2.39 -8.96 -16.69
CA HIS A 18 -1.83 -8.12 -17.76
C HIS A 18 -2.48 -8.35 -19.14
N VAL A 19 -3.77 -8.01 -19.27
CA VAL A 19 -4.54 -8.17 -20.51
C VAL A 19 -4.27 -7.02 -21.47
N ARG A 20 -3.97 -7.31 -22.73
CA ARG A 20 -3.79 -6.32 -23.81
C ARG A 20 -4.50 -6.73 -25.08
N LEU A 21 -5.32 -5.82 -25.62
CA LEU A 21 -5.99 -5.99 -26.89
C LEU A 21 -5.03 -5.64 -28.03
N SER A 22 -5.11 -6.38 -29.14
CA SER A 22 -4.47 -5.95 -30.38
C SER A 22 -5.12 -4.64 -30.86
N PRO A 23 -4.40 -3.79 -31.60
CA PRO A 23 -4.94 -2.51 -32.08
C PRO A 23 -6.25 -2.63 -32.87
N ASP A 24 -6.41 -3.71 -33.64
CA ASP A 24 -7.65 -4.03 -34.38
C ASP A 24 -8.80 -4.53 -33.49
N GLY A 25 -8.54 -4.87 -32.23
CA GLY A 25 -9.50 -5.40 -31.28
C GLY A 25 -9.90 -6.86 -31.52
N ASP A 26 -9.25 -7.59 -32.43
CA ASP A 26 -9.62 -8.97 -32.78
C ASP A 26 -8.91 -10.03 -31.93
N ARG A 27 -7.78 -9.65 -31.30
CA ARG A 27 -6.96 -10.52 -30.47
C ARG A 27 -6.73 -9.92 -29.10
N VAL A 28 -6.43 -10.79 -28.16
CA VAL A 28 -6.06 -10.45 -26.79
C VAL A 28 -4.84 -11.25 -26.39
N ALA A 29 -3.82 -10.56 -25.89
CA ALA A 29 -2.66 -11.13 -25.24
C ALA A 29 -2.84 -11.00 -23.72
N TYR A 30 -2.49 -12.03 -22.97
CA TYR A 30 -2.56 -11.98 -21.51
C TYR A 30 -1.53 -12.92 -20.88
N GLN A 31 -1.15 -12.62 -19.65
CA GLN A 31 -0.32 -13.49 -18.83
C GLN A 31 -1.16 -14.57 -18.16
N VAL A 32 -0.67 -15.81 -18.16
CA VAL A 32 -1.19 -16.89 -17.30
C VAL A 32 -0.09 -17.35 -16.36
N GLY A 33 -0.31 -17.20 -15.05
CA GLY A 33 0.61 -17.63 -13.99
C GLY A 33 0.15 -18.88 -13.24
N TRP A 34 1.09 -19.60 -12.64
CA TRP A 34 0.82 -20.72 -11.72
C TRP A 34 1.98 -20.98 -10.73
N ALA A 35 1.66 -21.65 -9.64
CA ALA A 35 2.63 -22.16 -8.67
C ALA A 35 3.10 -23.56 -9.10
N ASP A 36 4.40 -23.74 -9.33
CA ASP A 36 4.97 -25.04 -9.69
C ASP A 36 5.55 -25.76 -8.46
N ALA A 37 4.98 -26.91 -8.10
CA ALA A 37 5.40 -27.69 -6.94
C ALA A 37 6.81 -28.29 -7.10
N ALA A 38 7.17 -28.72 -8.31
CA ALA A 38 8.42 -29.42 -8.57
C ALA A 38 9.64 -28.47 -8.46
N SER A 39 9.58 -27.33 -9.14
CA SER A 39 10.65 -26.32 -9.08
C SER A 39 10.52 -25.37 -7.88
N ARG A 40 9.39 -25.36 -7.18
CA ARG A 40 9.06 -24.40 -6.11
C ARG A 40 9.14 -22.95 -6.59
N GLN A 41 8.76 -22.70 -7.83
CA GLN A 41 8.79 -21.37 -8.45
C GLN A 41 7.41 -20.97 -8.93
N ASN A 42 7.11 -19.68 -8.85
CA ASN A 42 6.00 -19.11 -9.60
C ASN A 42 6.43 -18.99 -11.06
N ARG A 43 5.63 -19.56 -11.96
CA ARG A 43 5.87 -19.55 -13.40
C ARG A 43 4.76 -18.77 -14.09
N SER A 44 5.05 -18.28 -15.28
CA SER A 44 4.06 -17.67 -16.14
C SER A 44 4.42 -17.79 -17.60
N ARG A 45 3.41 -17.65 -18.45
CA ARG A 45 3.54 -17.59 -19.90
C ARG A 45 2.63 -16.51 -20.47
N VAL A 46 2.96 -16.00 -21.65
CA VAL A 46 2.06 -15.16 -22.45
C VAL A 46 1.20 -16.06 -23.34
N VAL A 47 -0.10 -15.77 -23.37
CA VAL A 47 -1.11 -16.45 -24.18
C VAL A 47 -1.74 -15.43 -25.13
N VAL A 48 -1.98 -15.82 -26.38
CA VAL A 48 -2.66 -14.98 -27.37
C VAL A 48 -3.89 -15.69 -27.87
N ARG A 49 -5.02 -15.01 -27.85
CA ARG A 49 -6.29 -15.56 -28.30
C ARG A 49 -6.98 -14.62 -29.27
N ARG A 50 -7.60 -15.17 -30.31
CA ARG A 50 -8.61 -14.44 -31.10
C ARG A 50 -9.93 -14.48 -30.35
N LEU A 51 -10.58 -13.34 -30.20
CA LEU A 51 -11.75 -13.19 -29.33
C LEU A 51 -12.93 -14.07 -29.73
N LEU A 52 -13.07 -14.36 -31.03
CA LEU A 52 -14.15 -15.21 -31.58
C LEU A 52 -13.75 -16.68 -31.77
N ASP A 53 -12.48 -17.04 -31.56
CA ASP A 53 -12.01 -18.40 -31.75
C ASP A 53 -12.03 -19.18 -30.41
N PRO A 54 -12.31 -20.49 -30.44
CA PRO A 54 -12.42 -21.31 -29.23
C PRO A 54 -11.05 -21.58 -28.59
N GLU A 55 -9.98 -21.73 -29.38
CA GLU A 55 -8.68 -22.17 -28.88
C GLU A 55 -7.64 -21.03 -28.90
N PRO A 56 -6.96 -20.76 -27.78
CA PRO A 56 -5.83 -19.85 -27.76
C PRO A 56 -4.59 -20.45 -28.45
N VAL A 57 -3.66 -19.58 -28.84
CA VAL A 57 -2.29 -19.96 -29.19
C VAL A 57 -1.39 -19.58 -28.02
N ASP A 58 -0.50 -20.48 -27.65
CA ASP A 58 0.53 -20.23 -26.65
C ASP A 58 1.83 -19.77 -27.36
N PRO A 59 2.05 -18.46 -27.54
CA PRO A 59 3.24 -17.93 -28.23
C PRO A 59 4.54 -18.22 -27.51
N THR A 60 4.49 -18.42 -26.18
CA THR A 60 5.67 -18.60 -25.34
C THR A 60 5.66 -19.94 -24.62
N ALA A 61 6.82 -20.58 -24.50
CA ALA A 61 6.96 -21.87 -23.83
C ALA A 61 6.97 -21.76 -22.29
N GLY A 62 6.95 -20.56 -21.70
CA GLY A 62 6.85 -20.36 -20.24
C GLY A 62 8.06 -20.90 -19.46
N VAL A 63 9.26 -20.80 -20.03
CA VAL A 63 10.45 -21.53 -19.53
C VAL A 63 10.85 -21.07 -18.12
N LEU A 64 10.67 -19.80 -17.77
CA LEU A 64 10.98 -19.28 -16.42
C LEU A 64 9.86 -18.40 -15.85
N ARG A 65 9.52 -17.26 -16.48
CA ARG A 65 8.43 -16.36 -16.08
C ARG A 65 8.20 -15.31 -17.18
N ASP A 66 7.29 -15.56 -18.12
CA ASP A 66 6.96 -14.60 -19.18
C ASP A 66 5.77 -13.72 -18.74
N HIS A 67 5.86 -12.41 -18.85
CA HIS A 67 4.86 -11.46 -18.36
C HIS A 67 4.86 -10.11 -19.09
N SER A 68 3.92 -9.24 -18.71
CA SER A 68 3.77 -7.87 -19.24
C SER A 68 3.78 -7.80 -20.78
N PRO A 69 2.89 -8.55 -21.48
CA PRO A 69 2.79 -8.50 -22.93
C PRO A 69 2.29 -7.12 -23.37
N GLU A 70 2.80 -6.60 -24.50
CA GLU A 70 2.32 -5.38 -25.15
C GLU A 70 2.38 -5.55 -26.68
N TRP A 71 1.29 -5.18 -27.36
CA TRP A 71 1.19 -5.31 -28.82
C TRP A 71 1.98 -4.23 -29.55
N SER A 72 2.61 -4.60 -30.66
CA SER A 72 3.08 -3.62 -31.63
C SER A 72 1.89 -2.86 -32.24
N PRO A 73 2.06 -1.59 -32.65
CA PRO A 73 0.97 -0.78 -33.21
C PRO A 73 0.33 -1.36 -34.48
N ASP A 74 1.03 -2.23 -35.20
CA ASP A 74 0.52 -2.95 -36.37
C ASP A 74 -0.17 -4.29 -36.03
N GLY A 75 -0.18 -4.70 -34.76
CA GLY A 75 -0.78 -5.94 -34.27
C GLY A 75 -0.06 -7.22 -34.68
N ARG A 76 1.15 -7.15 -35.23
CA ARG A 76 1.90 -8.32 -35.73
C ARG A 76 2.83 -8.96 -34.72
N SER A 77 3.29 -8.18 -33.75
CA SER A 77 4.30 -8.60 -32.78
C SER A 77 3.87 -8.29 -31.36
N ILE A 78 4.48 -8.99 -30.41
CA ILE A 78 4.28 -8.79 -28.98
C ILE A 78 5.64 -8.60 -28.32
N ALA A 79 5.80 -7.48 -27.62
CA ALA A 79 6.87 -7.30 -26.66
C ALA A 79 6.44 -7.92 -25.33
N PHE A 80 7.36 -8.56 -24.62
CA PHE A 80 7.11 -9.11 -23.29
C PHE A 80 8.40 -9.19 -22.50
N VAL A 81 8.28 -9.41 -21.20
CA VAL A 81 9.42 -9.59 -20.30
C VAL A 81 9.53 -11.06 -19.93
N SER A 82 10.75 -11.60 -19.94
CA SER A 82 11.03 -12.98 -19.53
C SER A 82 12.28 -13.04 -18.68
N LYS A 83 12.25 -13.89 -17.65
CA LYS A 83 13.39 -14.13 -16.78
C LYS A 83 14.49 -14.91 -17.52
N VAL A 84 15.69 -14.35 -17.61
CA VAL A 84 16.90 -15.00 -18.15
C VAL A 84 17.96 -15.06 -17.05
N GLY A 85 18.17 -16.25 -16.49
CA GLY A 85 19.04 -16.41 -15.32
C GLY A 85 18.46 -15.70 -14.11
N ALA A 86 19.19 -14.73 -13.56
CA ALA A 86 18.77 -13.99 -12.36
C ALA A 86 17.92 -12.75 -12.65
N ALA A 87 17.86 -12.28 -13.90
CA ALA A 87 17.27 -10.99 -14.25
C ALA A 87 16.19 -11.10 -15.34
N ASP A 88 15.21 -10.20 -15.30
CA ASP A 88 14.16 -10.08 -16.30
C ASP A 88 14.68 -9.30 -17.52
N GLN A 89 14.38 -9.77 -18.74
CA GLN A 89 14.84 -9.17 -20.00
C GLN A 89 13.68 -8.96 -20.97
N LEU A 90 13.85 -8.01 -21.89
CA LEU A 90 12.91 -7.67 -22.94
C LEU A 90 13.05 -8.64 -24.11
N PHE A 91 11.91 -9.16 -24.56
CA PHE A 91 11.77 -10.00 -25.74
C PHE A 91 10.71 -9.45 -26.68
N VAL A 92 10.87 -9.74 -27.97
CA VAL A 92 9.86 -9.52 -29.00
C VAL A 92 9.60 -10.81 -29.75
N LEU A 93 8.33 -11.07 -30.04
CA LEU A 93 7.89 -12.20 -30.83
C LEU A 93 6.95 -11.73 -31.94
N ASP A 94 7.30 -12.04 -33.19
CA ASP A 94 6.39 -11.92 -34.33
C ASP A 94 5.47 -13.15 -34.36
N ILE A 95 4.18 -12.94 -34.06
CA ILE A 95 3.19 -14.02 -33.96
C ILE A 95 2.72 -14.54 -35.33
N THR A 96 3.12 -13.89 -36.44
CA THR A 96 2.75 -14.24 -37.81
C THR A 96 3.74 -15.19 -38.47
N THR A 97 4.99 -15.20 -38.03
CA THR A 97 6.07 -15.99 -38.65
C THR A 97 6.33 -17.32 -37.94
N GLY A 98 5.95 -17.44 -36.66
CA GLY A 98 6.28 -18.60 -35.84
C GLY A 98 7.78 -18.71 -35.49
N ALA A 99 8.56 -17.65 -35.71
CA ALA A 99 9.95 -17.57 -35.29
C ALA A 99 10.07 -17.58 -33.75
N PRO A 100 11.18 -18.07 -33.18
CA PRO A 100 11.39 -17.99 -31.74
C PRO A 100 11.48 -16.53 -31.28
N PRO A 101 11.11 -16.22 -30.02
CA PRO A 101 11.26 -14.88 -29.47
C PRO A 101 12.71 -14.37 -29.53
N GLN A 102 12.89 -13.10 -29.91
CA GLN A 102 14.17 -12.42 -29.95
C GLN A 102 14.36 -11.60 -28.68
N GLN A 103 15.47 -11.81 -27.97
CA GLN A 103 15.87 -10.99 -26.83
C GLN A 103 16.43 -9.64 -27.34
N LEU A 104 15.92 -8.53 -26.82
CA LEU A 104 16.33 -7.17 -27.21
C LEU A 104 17.16 -6.44 -26.15
N SER A 105 17.18 -6.93 -24.91
CA SER A 105 17.94 -6.31 -23.82
C SER A 105 18.91 -7.27 -23.15
N THR A 106 19.98 -6.73 -22.58
CA THR A 106 20.92 -7.43 -21.69
C THR A 106 21.25 -6.53 -20.49
N VAL A 107 20.22 -5.96 -19.86
CA VAL A 107 20.39 -5.05 -18.72
C VAL A 107 20.64 -5.87 -17.47
N LEU A 108 21.76 -5.59 -16.83
CA LEU A 108 22.36 -6.44 -15.82
C LEU A 108 21.46 -6.75 -14.61
N ASP A 109 20.77 -5.72 -14.11
CA ASP A 109 19.87 -5.82 -12.96
C ASP A 109 18.39 -6.01 -13.39
N GLY A 110 18.16 -6.25 -14.68
CA GLY A 110 16.86 -6.56 -15.26
C GLY A 110 16.07 -5.35 -15.78
N VAL A 111 14.97 -5.65 -16.48
CA VAL A 111 14.08 -4.67 -17.11
C VAL A 111 12.61 -4.97 -16.80
N GLY A 112 11.75 -3.97 -16.98
CA GLY A 112 10.31 -4.10 -16.88
C GLY A 112 9.55 -3.03 -17.68
N MET A 113 8.22 -3.14 -17.70
CA MET A 113 7.31 -2.15 -18.29
C MET A 113 7.63 -1.79 -19.75
N PRO A 114 7.70 -2.76 -20.68
CA PRO A 114 7.90 -2.44 -22.09
C PRO A 114 6.72 -1.60 -22.62
N ARG A 115 6.97 -0.65 -23.52
CA ARG A 115 5.95 0.08 -24.28
C ARG A 115 6.47 0.40 -25.68
N TRP A 116 5.70 0.06 -26.70
CA TRP A 116 5.98 0.41 -28.08
C TRP A 116 5.79 1.91 -28.32
N SER A 117 6.66 2.50 -29.14
CA SER A 117 6.37 3.80 -29.75
C SER A 117 5.17 3.67 -30.71
N PRO A 118 4.35 4.73 -30.89
CA PRO A 118 3.19 4.68 -31.78
C PRO A 118 3.50 4.34 -33.25
N ASP A 119 4.70 4.64 -33.74
CA ASP A 119 5.17 4.25 -35.08
C ASP A 119 5.70 2.80 -35.16
N GLY A 120 5.89 2.13 -34.03
CA GLY A 120 6.42 0.78 -33.92
C GLY A 120 7.93 0.65 -34.14
N GLU A 121 8.67 1.75 -34.27
CA GLU A 121 10.13 1.72 -34.51
C GLU A 121 10.94 1.47 -33.24
N TRP A 122 10.41 1.83 -32.07
CA TRP A 122 11.09 1.79 -30.78
C TRP A 122 10.28 1.06 -29.71
N ILE A 123 10.99 0.50 -28.74
CA ILE A 123 10.40 0.00 -27.49
C ILE A 123 11.13 0.68 -26.34
N ALA A 124 10.38 1.39 -25.50
CA ALA A 124 10.88 1.93 -24.25
C ALA A 124 10.57 0.98 -23.08
N PHE A 125 11.43 0.97 -22.07
CA PHE A 125 11.30 0.14 -20.88
C PHE A 125 12.06 0.76 -19.70
N LEU A 126 11.78 0.28 -18.49
CA LEU A 126 12.56 0.63 -17.30
C LEU A 126 13.63 -0.40 -17.05
N GLY A 127 14.85 0.04 -16.75
CA GLY A 127 15.97 -0.81 -16.36
C GLY A 127 16.59 -0.31 -15.06
N ALA A 128 16.97 -1.24 -14.17
CA ALA A 128 17.73 -0.90 -12.98
C ALA A 128 19.21 -0.76 -13.32
N VAL A 129 19.84 0.33 -12.89
CA VAL A 129 21.28 0.58 -13.11
C VAL A 129 21.93 1.23 -11.90
N LEU A 130 23.21 0.93 -11.68
CA LEU A 130 24.02 1.57 -10.66
C LEU A 130 24.28 3.04 -11.03
N ALA A 131 23.54 3.96 -10.41
CA ALA A 131 23.68 5.41 -10.63
C ALA A 131 24.40 6.11 -9.48
N ASP A 132 24.54 5.47 -8.32
CA ASP A 132 25.36 5.92 -7.19
C ASP A 132 26.38 4.83 -6.81
N ALA A 133 27.55 4.87 -7.45
CA ALA A 133 28.61 3.88 -7.24
C ALA A 133 29.17 3.88 -5.80
N ASP A 134 29.07 5.00 -5.08
CA ASP A 134 29.51 5.11 -3.69
C ASP A 134 28.50 4.53 -2.70
N GLY A 135 27.36 4.02 -3.18
CA GLY A 135 26.33 3.34 -2.39
C GLY A 135 26.67 1.88 -2.05
N VAL A 136 27.69 1.31 -2.69
CA VAL A 136 28.06 -0.11 -2.55
C VAL A 136 29.57 -0.30 -2.57
N VAL A 137 30.08 -1.18 -1.69
CA VAL A 137 31.51 -1.54 -1.62
C VAL A 137 31.72 -2.96 -2.12
N ASP A 138 32.65 -3.12 -3.06
CA ASP A 138 32.95 -4.39 -3.73
C ASP A 138 31.68 -5.03 -4.28
N ASP A 139 31.03 -4.31 -5.21
CA ASP A 139 29.79 -4.76 -5.82
C ASP A 139 30.03 -6.04 -6.63
N PRO A 140 29.50 -7.20 -6.20
CA PRO A 140 29.82 -8.46 -6.84
C PRO A 140 29.30 -8.47 -8.27
N ARG A 141 30.16 -8.90 -9.18
CA ARG A 141 29.79 -9.14 -10.59
C ARG A 141 28.53 -10.02 -10.63
N PRO A 142 27.55 -9.68 -11.48
CA PRO A 142 26.35 -10.48 -11.57
C PRO A 142 26.63 -11.88 -12.08
N PRO A 143 25.77 -12.83 -11.70
CA PRO A 143 25.98 -14.24 -12.00
C PRO A 143 26.14 -14.50 -13.49
N GLU A 144 27.18 -15.23 -13.89
CA GLU A 144 27.46 -15.57 -15.30
C GLU A 144 26.58 -16.73 -15.81
N GLY A 145 25.77 -17.36 -14.93
CA GLY A 145 24.92 -18.50 -15.26
C GLY A 145 23.60 -18.53 -14.48
N ARG A 146 22.63 -19.30 -15.00
CA ARG A 146 21.25 -19.34 -14.48
C ARG A 146 21.11 -19.86 -13.04
N GLU A 147 22.08 -20.62 -12.55
CA GLU A 147 22.09 -21.18 -11.20
C GLU A 147 22.86 -20.32 -10.20
N GLN A 148 23.60 -19.31 -10.67
CA GLN A 148 24.39 -18.45 -9.80
C GLN A 148 23.50 -17.32 -9.27
N LEU A 149 23.55 -17.07 -7.97
CA LEU A 149 22.97 -15.89 -7.36
C LEU A 149 24.06 -14.81 -7.25
N ARG A 150 23.68 -13.55 -7.40
CA ARG A 150 24.56 -12.44 -7.05
C ARG A 150 24.91 -12.56 -5.57
N ARG A 151 26.19 -12.45 -5.24
CA ARG A 151 26.63 -12.41 -3.83
C ARG A 151 26.14 -11.11 -3.18
N ALA A 152 26.08 -11.09 -1.85
CA ALA A 152 25.92 -9.82 -1.15
C ALA A 152 27.19 -8.97 -1.30
N PRO A 153 27.07 -7.63 -1.39
CA PRO A 153 28.23 -6.74 -1.36
C PRO A 153 28.95 -6.82 -0.01
N VAL A 154 30.21 -6.40 0.03
CA VAL A 154 30.99 -6.33 1.29
C VAL A 154 30.35 -5.34 2.26
N ALA A 155 29.90 -4.19 1.76
CA ALA A 155 29.16 -3.21 2.54
C ALA A 155 28.19 -2.40 1.68
N ARG A 156 27.16 -1.87 2.33
CA ARG A 156 26.20 -0.90 1.79
C ARG A 156 26.44 0.44 2.45
N VAL A 157 26.54 1.50 1.66
CA VAL A 157 26.77 2.85 2.18
C VAL A 157 25.51 3.67 1.95
N VAL A 158 24.74 3.87 3.01
CA VAL A 158 23.42 4.49 2.95
C VAL A 158 23.49 5.96 3.37
N ARG A 159 23.01 6.86 2.50
CA ARG A 159 22.94 8.31 2.76
C ARG A 159 21.55 8.91 2.53
N ARG A 160 20.59 8.09 2.07
CA ARG A 160 19.24 8.50 1.66
C ARG A 160 18.18 7.60 2.28
N LEU A 161 16.95 8.08 2.40
CA LEU A 161 15.83 7.32 2.97
C LEU A 161 15.31 6.20 2.06
N ASP A 162 15.49 6.33 0.74
CA ASP A 162 15.06 5.38 -0.30
C ASP A 162 16.04 4.20 -0.50
N TYR A 163 16.83 3.86 0.52
CA TYR A 163 17.89 2.84 0.40
C TYR A 163 17.41 1.39 0.35
N LYS A 164 16.11 1.17 0.55
CA LYS A 164 15.49 -0.16 0.54
C LYS A 164 14.02 -0.08 0.13
N HIS A 165 13.53 -1.15 -0.49
CA HIS A 165 12.14 -1.32 -0.86
C HIS A 165 11.70 -2.76 -0.66
N ASP A 166 10.57 -2.99 -0.02
CA ASP A 166 10.03 -4.34 0.13
C ASP A 166 9.81 -5.01 -1.24
N GLY A 167 10.13 -6.30 -1.33
CA GLY A 167 10.06 -7.07 -2.57
C GLY A 167 11.20 -6.81 -3.56
N ARG A 168 11.94 -5.70 -3.43
CA ARG A 168 13.15 -5.40 -4.21
C ARG A 168 14.44 -5.66 -3.42
N GLY A 169 14.40 -5.44 -2.11
CA GLY A 169 15.56 -5.55 -1.22
C GLY A 169 16.26 -4.20 -1.02
N TYR A 170 17.58 -4.25 -0.80
CA TYR A 170 18.40 -3.05 -0.66
C TYR A 170 18.79 -2.51 -2.04
N VAL A 171 18.71 -1.19 -2.16
CA VAL A 171 18.86 -0.49 -3.45
C VAL A 171 20.32 -0.46 -3.90
N ASP A 172 21.28 -0.40 -2.96
CA ASP A 172 22.73 -0.52 -3.24
C ASP A 172 23.21 0.42 -4.37
N GLY A 173 22.68 1.64 -4.39
CA GLY A 173 22.99 2.69 -5.37
C GLY A 173 22.30 2.55 -6.74
N ARG A 174 21.36 1.60 -6.88
CA ARG A 174 20.66 1.31 -8.14
C ARG A 174 19.35 2.03 -8.26
N TYR A 175 19.04 2.57 -9.43
CA TYR A 175 17.76 3.25 -9.65
C TYR A 175 17.16 2.79 -10.98
N HIS A 176 15.83 2.84 -11.08
CA HIS A 176 15.12 2.56 -12.31
C HIS A 176 15.18 3.77 -13.23
N HIS A 177 15.65 3.56 -14.44
CA HIS A 177 15.73 4.59 -15.46
C HIS A 177 15.08 4.15 -16.75
N LEU A 178 14.69 5.13 -17.55
CA LEU A 178 14.09 4.95 -18.85
C LEU A 178 15.17 4.58 -19.87
N PHE A 179 14.90 3.53 -20.64
CA PHE A 179 15.69 3.09 -21.79
C PHE A 179 14.80 2.97 -23.03
N CYS A 180 15.42 2.99 -24.20
CA CYS A 180 14.79 2.63 -25.46
C CYS A 180 15.70 1.74 -26.31
N VAL A 181 15.09 0.89 -27.14
CA VAL A 181 15.79 0.04 -28.12
C VAL A 181 15.01 0.03 -29.44
N PRO A 182 15.67 -0.05 -30.62
CA PRO A 182 14.97 -0.28 -31.87
C PRO A 182 14.19 -1.59 -31.83
N ALA A 183 12.95 -1.59 -32.32
CA ALA A 183 12.08 -2.78 -32.33
C ALA A 183 12.67 -3.95 -33.15
N ALA A 184 13.46 -3.65 -34.17
CA ALA A 184 14.18 -4.64 -34.98
C ALA A 184 15.42 -5.22 -34.27
N GLY A 185 15.73 -4.75 -33.06
CA GLY A 185 16.97 -5.02 -32.35
C GLY A 185 18.09 -4.03 -32.69
N GLY A 186 19.07 -3.92 -31.80
CA GLY A 186 20.16 -2.96 -31.90
C GLY A 186 20.72 -2.58 -30.53
N GLU A 187 21.36 -1.42 -30.47
CA GLU A 187 21.89 -0.87 -29.23
C GLU A 187 20.77 -0.31 -28.34
N VAL A 188 20.82 -0.66 -27.05
CA VAL A 188 19.96 -0.11 -26.01
C VAL A 188 20.49 1.26 -25.59
N LYS A 189 19.65 2.29 -25.60
CA LYS A 189 19.97 3.66 -25.18
C LYS A 189 19.31 4.00 -23.86
N GLN A 190 20.09 4.48 -22.89
CA GLN A 190 19.58 5.07 -21.65
C GLN A 190 19.16 6.53 -21.89
N LEU A 191 17.98 6.91 -21.42
CA LEU A 191 17.39 8.24 -21.63
C LEU A 191 17.31 9.09 -20.36
N THR A 192 17.44 8.48 -19.18
CA THR A 192 17.45 9.19 -17.89
C THR A 192 18.57 8.67 -16.98
N ASP A 193 19.09 9.50 -16.09
CA ASP A 193 20.16 9.16 -15.14
C ASP A 193 19.97 9.85 -13.78
N GLY A 194 20.78 9.47 -12.79
CA GLY A 194 20.89 10.09 -11.48
C GLY A 194 20.34 9.27 -10.32
N ALA A 195 20.43 9.79 -9.09
CA ALA A 195 19.98 9.11 -7.88
C ALA A 195 18.48 9.34 -7.61
N TRP A 196 17.63 8.82 -8.50
CA TRP A 196 16.17 8.84 -8.39
C TRP A 196 15.54 7.78 -9.30
N ASP A 197 14.36 7.28 -8.93
CA ASP A 197 13.61 6.33 -9.76
C ASP A 197 12.65 7.04 -10.73
N VAL A 198 12.68 6.60 -11.99
CA VAL A 198 11.52 6.70 -12.88
C VAL A 198 10.48 5.69 -12.41
N THR A 199 9.28 6.16 -12.10
CA THR A 199 8.21 5.31 -11.57
C THR A 199 7.25 4.80 -12.64
N ASP A 200 6.99 5.59 -13.69
CA ASP A 200 6.13 5.23 -14.83
C ASP A 200 6.37 6.19 -16.00
N PHE A 201 5.93 5.84 -17.21
CA PHE A 201 6.14 6.63 -18.41
C PHE A 201 5.14 6.31 -19.54
N ASP A 202 5.04 7.19 -20.53
CA ASP A 202 4.26 6.94 -21.75
C ASP A 202 4.78 7.73 -22.97
N TRP A 203 4.59 7.18 -24.17
CA TRP A 203 5.05 7.78 -25.42
C TRP A 203 4.12 8.90 -25.90
N SER A 204 4.69 9.97 -26.44
CA SER A 204 3.91 10.94 -27.20
C SER A 204 3.38 10.32 -28.50
N PRO A 205 2.21 10.76 -29.02
CA PRO A 205 1.63 10.21 -30.25
C PRO A 205 2.50 10.38 -31.49
N ASP A 206 3.45 11.32 -31.46
CA ASP A 206 4.42 11.58 -32.53
C ASP A 206 5.71 10.75 -32.41
N SER A 207 5.80 9.84 -31.43
CA SER A 207 6.97 9.00 -31.12
C SER A 207 8.27 9.75 -30.77
N GLY A 208 8.25 11.09 -30.70
CA GLY A 208 9.48 11.88 -30.51
C GLY A 208 9.86 12.12 -29.06
N ARG A 209 8.91 11.95 -28.13
CA ARG A 209 9.05 12.28 -26.71
C ARG A 209 8.36 11.23 -25.83
N ILE A 210 8.77 11.20 -24.58
CA ILE A 210 8.23 10.33 -23.54
C ILE A 210 7.91 11.21 -22.33
N VAL A 211 6.70 11.08 -21.77
CA VAL A 211 6.39 11.65 -20.46
C VAL A 211 6.85 10.67 -19.39
N VAL A 212 7.50 11.16 -18.35
CA VAL A 212 8.09 10.37 -17.26
C VAL A 212 7.60 10.91 -15.93
N ALA A 213 7.19 10.01 -15.03
CA ALA A 213 6.92 10.29 -13.62
C ALA A 213 8.14 9.94 -12.75
N GLY A 214 8.49 10.83 -11.81
CA GLY A 214 9.53 10.59 -10.80
C GLY A 214 9.94 11.90 -10.11
N ASN A 215 10.97 11.87 -9.26
CA ASN A 215 11.49 13.10 -8.65
C ASN A 215 13.01 13.19 -8.83
N ALA A 216 13.44 13.97 -9.82
CA ALA A 216 14.85 14.19 -10.14
C ALA A 216 15.47 15.42 -9.44
N GLU A 217 14.74 16.03 -8.50
CA GLU A 217 15.20 17.21 -7.78
C GLU A 217 16.14 16.84 -6.61
N PRO A 218 17.00 17.76 -6.13
CA PRO A 218 17.83 17.52 -4.96
C PRO A 218 17.01 17.18 -3.71
N GLY A 219 17.45 16.17 -2.95
CA GLY A 219 16.76 15.72 -1.73
C GLY A 219 15.42 15.02 -2.00
N ALA A 220 15.25 14.41 -3.18
CA ALA A 220 14.05 13.68 -3.57
C ALA A 220 13.63 12.59 -2.56
N ASP A 221 14.57 11.94 -1.87
CA ASP A 221 14.29 10.93 -0.84
C ASP A 221 13.56 11.49 0.39
N LEU A 222 13.67 12.80 0.62
CA LEU A 222 12.98 13.54 1.68
C LEU A 222 11.67 14.18 1.21
N GLN A 223 11.31 14.00 -0.06
CA GLN A 223 10.13 14.59 -0.69
C GLN A 223 9.19 13.49 -1.16
N ARG A 224 7.92 13.59 -0.74
CA ARG A 224 6.88 12.65 -1.20
C ARG A 224 6.37 12.99 -2.60
N GLU A 225 6.50 14.25 -3.00
CA GLU A 225 6.03 14.70 -4.31
C GLU A 225 6.87 14.13 -5.45
N LEU A 226 6.19 13.85 -6.54
CA LEU A 226 6.74 13.47 -7.83
C LEU A 226 6.38 14.55 -8.86
N ASN A 227 7.09 14.50 -9.97
CA ASN A 227 7.05 15.45 -11.06
C ASN A 227 6.84 14.72 -12.38
N LEU A 228 6.29 15.45 -13.36
CA LEU A 228 6.24 15.04 -14.75
C LEU A 228 7.41 15.69 -15.50
N TYR A 229 8.14 14.87 -16.24
CA TYR A 229 9.21 15.31 -17.13
C TYR A 229 8.90 14.86 -18.56
N LEU A 230 9.24 15.69 -19.55
CA LEU A 230 9.40 15.26 -20.94
C LEU A 230 10.84 14.85 -21.16
N VAL A 231 11.03 13.69 -21.78
CA VAL A 231 12.32 13.15 -22.19
C VAL A 231 12.25 12.87 -23.68
N ASP A 232 13.22 13.34 -24.46
CA ASP A 232 13.33 12.99 -25.88
C ASP A 232 14.33 11.86 -26.11
N LEU A 233 14.39 11.37 -27.36
CA LEU A 233 15.32 10.32 -27.74
C LEU A 233 16.79 10.74 -27.66
N ASP A 234 17.10 12.04 -27.54
CA ASP A 234 18.45 12.56 -27.30
C ASP A 234 18.77 12.69 -25.80
N ALA A 235 17.93 12.11 -24.93
CA ALA A 235 18.01 12.16 -23.47
C ALA A 235 17.90 13.58 -22.88
N ARG A 236 17.31 14.53 -23.60
CA ARG A 236 17.03 15.86 -23.05
C ARG A 236 15.78 15.79 -22.19
N ARG A 237 15.93 16.18 -20.91
CA ARG A 237 14.86 16.21 -19.91
C ARG A 237 14.37 17.63 -19.65
N VAL A 238 13.05 17.84 -19.67
CA VAL A 238 12.39 19.10 -19.30
C VAL A 238 11.28 18.83 -18.30
N ARG A 239 11.27 19.53 -17.16
CA ARG A 239 10.19 19.42 -16.16
C ARG A 239 8.94 20.16 -16.67
N LEU A 240 7.80 19.46 -16.68
CA LEU A 240 6.50 20.06 -17.01
C LEU A 240 5.81 20.67 -15.79
N GLY A 241 6.00 20.05 -14.63
CA GLY A 241 5.35 20.42 -13.38
C GLY A 241 5.32 19.25 -12.40
N GLY A 242 4.66 19.43 -11.27
CA GLY A 242 4.51 18.39 -10.24
C GLY A 242 4.03 18.97 -8.93
N GLY A 243 4.42 18.34 -7.82
CA GLY A 243 3.89 18.65 -6.48
C GLY A 243 2.78 17.70 -6.02
N PHE A 244 2.66 16.55 -6.69
CA PHE A 244 1.67 15.51 -6.40
C PHE A 244 2.37 14.20 -6.09
N TYR A 245 1.72 13.31 -5.34
CA TYR A 245 2.07 11.90 -5.38
C TYR A 245 1.37 11.26 -6.59
N LEU A 246 2.01 11.31 -7.77
CA LEU A 246 1.37 10.96 -9.04
C LEU A 246 1.83 9.60 -9.61
N SER A 247 0.97 8.98 -10.42
CA SER A 247 1.25 7.73 -11.15
C SER A 247 0.53 7.69 -12.50
N SER A 248 0.85 6.69 -13.32
CA SER A 248 0.14 6.36 -14.56
C SER A 248 -0.01 7.55 -15.54
N PRO A 249 1.07 8.30 -15.85
CA PRO A 249 0.98 9.36 -16.85
C PRO A 249 0.71 8.74 -18.23
N ILE A 250 -0.28 9.26 -18.95
CA ILE A 250 -0.63 8.81 -20.31
C ILE A 250 -0.91 9.98 -21.24
N TRP A 251 -0.43 9.90 -22.47
CA TRP A 251 -0.69 10.90 -23.50
C TRP A 251 -2.09 10.76 -24.07
N SER A 252 -2.75 11.90 -24.27
CA SER A 252 -3.93 11.95 -25.12
C SER A 252 -3.57 11.57 -26.57
N PRO A 253 -4.48 10.92 -27.31
CA PRO A 253 -4.25 10.57 -28.72
C PRO A 253 -3.92 11.77 -29.61
N LYS A 254 -4.37 12.97 -29.23
CA LYS A 254 -4.13 14.23 -29.95
C LYS A 254 -2.79 14.88 -29.63
N GLY A 255 -2.12 14.45 -28.55
CA GLY A 255 -0.82 14.97 -28.15
C GLY A 255 -0.86 16.35 -27.47
N ASP A 256 -2.03 16.81 -27.02
CA ASP A 256 -2.24 18.13 -26.42
C ASP A 256 -2.43 18.08 -24.89
N LEU A 257 -2.86 16.93 -24.36
CA LEU A 257 -3.03 16.66 -22.93
C LEU A 257 -2.21 15.45 -22.45
N ILE A 258 -1.83 15.49 -21.18
CA ILE A 258 -1.33 14.34 -20.40
C ILE A 258 -2.32 14.08 -19.26
N ALA A 259 -2.83 12.85 -19.13
CA ALA A 259 -3.59 12.43 -17.95
C ALA A 259 -2.69 11.72 -16.95
N PHE A 260 -3.02 11.79 -15.66
CA PHE A 260 -2.31 11.07 -14.60
C PHE A 260 -3.21 10.85 -13.39
N ILE A 261 -2.84 9.91 -12.52
CA ILE A 261 -3.51 9.67 -11.25
C ILE A 261 -2.76 10.39 -10.15
N ALA A 262 -3.46 11.09 -9.26
CA ALA A 262 -2.89 11.68 -8.05
C ALA A 262 -4.00 11.99 -7.03
N PRO A 263 -3.75 11.89 -5.71
CA PRO A 263 -4.61 12.50 -4.72
C PRO A 263 -4.56 14.03 -4.81
N ASN A 264 -5.59 14.71 -4.31
CA ASN A 264 -5.63 16.18 -4.25
C ASN A 264 -4.88 16.69 -3.00
N GLY A 265 -3.56 16.52 -2.99
CA GLY A 265 -2.67 16.79 -1.86
C GLY A 265 -1.70 15.64 -1.63
N LEU A 266 -1.05 15.61 -0.46
CA LEU A 266 -0.06 14.57 -0.14
C LEU A 266 -0.50 13.59 0.94
N ASP A 267 -1.56 13.92 1.69
CA ASP A 267 -2.06 13.11 2.81
C ASP A 267 -2.56 11.72 2.34
N VAL A 268 -2.23 10.70 3.12
CA VAL A 268 -2.45 9.28 2.81
C VAL A 268 -3.92 8.87 2.86
N GLY A 269 -4.76 9.64 3.55
CA GLY A 269 -6.21 9.40 3.58
C GLY A 269 -6.97 9.88 2.34
N LEU A 270 -6.35 10.67 1.46
CA LEU A 270 -7.00 11.31 0.30
C LEU A 270 -7.16 10.34 -0.89
N LEU A 271 -8.35 10.29 -1.48
CA LEU A 271 -8.63 9.38 -2.60
C LEU A 271 -7.77 9.72 -3.81
N GLU A 272 -7.30 8.69 -4.51
CA GLU A 272 -6.67 8.83 -5.81
C GLU A 272 -7.68 9.42 -6.82
N ARG A 273 -7.27 10.47 -7.54
CA ARG A 273 -8.09 11.17 -8.52
C ARG A 273 -7.44 11.13 -9.89
N LEU A 274 -8.24 11.34 -10.94
CA LEU A 274 -7.76 11.47 -12.30
C LEU A 274 -7.63 12.95 -12.68
N TRP A 275 -6.46 13.32 -13.16
CA TRP A 275 -6.11 14.67 -13.57
C TRP A 275 -5.72 14.72 -15.04
N VAL A 276 -5.86 15.89 -15.64
CA VAL A 276 -5.28 16.22 -16.95
C VAL A 276 -4.48 17.51 -16.87
N VAL A 277 -3.37 17.58 -17.58
CA VAL A 277 -2.57 18.80 -17.74
C VAL A 277 -2.37 19.11 -19.24
N PRO A 278 -2.66 20.34 -19.70
CA PRO A 278 -2.39 20.73 -21.07
C PRO A 278 -0.91 21.03 -21.31
N LEU A 279 -0.39 20.58 -22.45
CA LEU A 279 0.99 20.87 -22.87
C LEU A 279 1.22 22.33 -23.25
N ALA A 280 0.15 23.04 -23.61
CA ALA A 280 0.20 24.48 -23.84
C ALA A 280 0.34 25.31 -22.54
N GLY A 281 0.27 24.67 -21.36
CA GLY A 281 0.23 25.31 -20.04
C GLY A 281 -1.19 25.44 -19.48
N GLY A 282 -1.34 26.10 -18.32
CA GLY A 282 -2.63 26.34 -17.67
C GLY A 282 -2.91 25.53 -16.39
N GLY A 283 -1.94 24.75 -15.92
CA GLY A 283 -2.05 23.96 -14.68
C GLY A 283 -2.87 22.67 -14.83
N PRO A 284 -2.77 21.74 -13.86
CA PRO A 284 -3.52 20.50 -13.88
C PRO A 284 -4.99 20.71 -13.45
N ARG A 285 -5.90 19.92 -14.03
CA ARG A 285 -7.33 19.92 -13.72
C ARG A 285 -7.81 18.52 -13.32
N CYS A 286 -8.46 18.42 -12.17
CA CYS A 286 -9.01 17.16 -11.66
C CYS A 286 -10.36 16.86 -12.32
N LEU A 287 -10.44 15.77 -13.08
CA LEU A 287 -11.69 15.33 -13.74
C LEU A 287 -12.65 14.64 -12.78
N THR A 288 -12.13 14.03 -11.70
CA THR A 288 -12.91 13.25 -10.73
C THR A 288 -13.08 13.96 -9.39
N ALA A 289 -13.05 15.30 -9.36
CA ALA A 289 -13.11 16.08 -8.12
C ALA A 289 -14.42 15.86 -7.33
N ASN A 290 -15.53 15.61 -8.03
CA ASN A 290 -16.85 15.39 -7.45
C ASN A 290 -17.23 13.90 -7.33
N PHE A 291 -16.25 13.00 -7.44
CA PHE A 291 -16.46 11.55 -7.42
C PHE A 291 -15.90 10.95 -6.14
N ASP A 292 -16.75 10.53 -5.20
CA ASP A 292 -16.31 10.06 -3.88
C ASP A 292 -15.92 8.57 -3.88
N GLN A 293 -15.09 8.17 -4.84
CA GLN A 293 -14.49 6.84 -4.98
C GLN A 293 -13.08 6.99 -5.53
N ALA A 294 -12.15 6.16 -5.05
CA ALA A 294 -10.77 6.19 -5.50
C ALA A 294 -10.62 5.66 -6.93
N VAL A 295 -9.77 6.32 -7.72
CA VAL A 295 -9.31 5.88 -9.06
C VAL A 295 -8.20 4.85 -8.88
N ASN A 296 -8.56 3.65 -8.44
CA ASN A 296 -7.65 2.55 -8.16
C ASN A 296 -8.41 1.19 -8.10
N ASP A 297 -7.67 0.12 -7.80
CA ASP A 297 -8.20 -1.15 -7.32
C ASP A 297 -7.69 -1.41 -5.89
N SER A 298 -8.57 -1.33 -4.90
CA SER A 298 -8.24 -1.49 -3.48
C SER A 298 -8.78 -2.79 -2.85
N VAL A 299 -9.51 -3.60 -3.62
CA VAL A 299 -10.05 -4.87 -3.14
C VAL A 299 -8.94 -5.92 -3.06
N ILE A 300 -8.62 -6.38 -1.86
CA ILE A 300 -7.49 -7.29 -1.65
C ILE A 300 -7.86 -8.75 -1.96
N ASN A 301 -6.84 -9.52 -2.35
CA ASN A 301 -6.85 -10.98 -2.28
C ASN A 301 -5.44 -11.53 -2.02
N ASP A 302 -5.35 -12.85 -1.92
CA ASP A 302 -4.10 -13.60 -1.77
C ASP A 302 -3.73 -14.40 -3.02
N MET A 303 -4.40 -14.18 -4.16
CA MET A 303 -4.18 -14.95 -5.39
C MET A 303 -3.09 -14.36 -6.29
N ARG A 304 -2.77 -13.07 -6.12
CA ARG A 304 -1.83 -12.32 -6.95
C ARG A 304 -1.25 -11.13 -6.19
N SER A 305 -0.09 -10.67 -6.62
CA SER A 305 0.44 -9.36 -6.25
C SER A 305 -0.29 -8.25 -7.02
N GLY A 306 -0.37 -7.04 -6.46
CA GLY A 306 -0.89 -5.89 -7.21
C GLY A 306 0.08 -5.40 -8.28
N HIS A 307 -0.45 -4.72 -9.30
CA HIS A 307 0.33 -4.00 -10.30
C HIS A 307 -0.20 -2.55 -10.47
N THR A 308 0.52 -1.70 -11.18
CA THR A 308 0.16 -0.29 -11.41
C THR A 308 -1.26 -0.17 -11.94
N THR A 309 -2.01 0.82 -11.44
CA THR A 309 -3.36 1.13 -11.91
C THR A 309 -3.32 1.60 -13.36
N ARG A 310 -3.95 0.82 -14.25
CA ARG A 310 -4.06 1.16 -15.66
C ARG A 310 -5.15 2.21 -15.90
N VAL A 311 -4.87 3.15 -16.79
CA VAL A 311 -5.81 4.12 -17.35
C VAL A 311 -5.64 4.15 -18.86
N ALA A 312 -6.70 4.44 -19.60
CA ALA A 312 -6.67 4.43 -21.06
C ALA A 312 -7.57 5.52 -21.65
N TRP A 313 -7.08 6.24 -22.65
CA TRP A 313 -7.91 7.15 -23.44
C TRP A 313 -8.83 6.37 -24.39
N SER A 314 -10.01 6.91 -24.66
CA SER A 314 -10.79 6.53 -25.84
C SER A 314 -10.02 6.87 -27.11
N THR A 315 -10.27 6.16 -28.21
CA THR A 315 -9.63 6.42 -29.52
C THR A 315 -9.83 7.87 -29.99
N GLU A 316 -10.99 8.46 -29.70
CA GLU A 316 -11.33 9.85 -30.06
C GLU A 316 -10.64 10.89 -29.14
N GLY A 317 -10.06 10.45 -28.03
CA GLY A 317 -9.43 11.32 -27.02
C GLY A 317 -10.43 12.19 -26.27
N ASP A 318 -11.67 11.74 -26.13
CA ASP A 318 -12.77 12.47 -25.47
C ASP A 318 -13.14 11.92 -24.08
N ARG A 319 -12.69 10.69 -23.76
CA ARG A 319 -12.90 10.03 -22.46
C ARG A 319 -11.66 9.29 -21.99
N ILE A 320 -11.54 9.11 -20.67
CA ILE A 320 -10.50 8.30 -20.03
C ILE A 320 -11.17 7.22 -19.18
N TYR A 321 -10.76 5.98 -19.38
CA TYR A 321 -11.20 4.78 -18.66
C TYR A 321 -10.26 4.47 -17.50
N PHE A 322 -10.82 4.02 -16.37
CA PHE A 322 -10.09 3.73 -15.15
C PHE A 322 -10.85 2.75 -14.24
N PRO A 323 -10.15 1.97 -13.39
CA PRO A 323 -10.79 1.23 -12.32
C PRO A 323 -11.20 2.18 -11.18
N ALA A 324 -12.36 1.92 -10.58
CA ALA A 324 -12.88 2.67 -9.45
C ALA A 324 -13.28 1.72 -8.31
N SER A 325 -12.72 1.97 -7.13
CA SER A 325 -13.03 1.23 -5.90
C SER A 325 -14.32 1.74 -5.28
N GLY A 326 -15.32 0.86 -5.20
CA GLY A 326 -16.56 1.06 -4.45
C GLY A 326 -16.68 0.08 -3.28
N PRO A 327 -17.82 0.05 -2.57
CA PRO A 327 -18.03 -0.85 -1.42
C PRO A 327 -17.89 -2.33 -1.81
N GLY A 328 -16.78 -2.94 -1.42
CA GLY A 328 -16.44 -4.34 -1.68
C GLY A 328 -16.20 -4.71 -3.15
N VAL A 329 -16.15 -3.76 -4.08
CA VAL A 329 -16.05 -4.01 -5.53
C VAL A 329 -15.07 -3.08 -6.21
N THR A 330 -14.55 -3.51 -7.36
CA THR A 330 -13.82 -2.64 -8.28
C THR A 330 -14.50 -2.69 -9.64
N THR A 331 -14.87 -1.52 -10.16
CA THR A 331 -15.59 -1.35 -11.45
C THR A 331 -14.71 -0.64 -12.47
N ILE A 332 -14.99 -0.79 -13.76
CA ILE A 332 -14.42 0.08 -14.80
C ILE A 332 -15.38 1.22 -15.06
N ARG A 333 -14.85 2.44 -15.00
CA ARG A 333 -15.59 3.68 -15.28
C ARG A 333 -14.85 4.53 -16.29
N SER A 334 -15.55 5.49 -16.86
CA SER A 334 -14.95 6.49 -17.73
C SER A 334 -15.45 7.89 -17.43
N VAL A 335 -14.56 8.88 -17.59
CA VAL A 335 -14.85 10.31 -17.43
C VAL A 335 -14.54 11.04 -18.72
N ASP A 336 -15.39 11.97 -19.13
CA ASP A 336 -15.06 12.91 -20.20
C ASP A 336 -14.29 14.14 -19.68
N LEU A 337 -13.87 14.99 -20.61
CA LEU A 337 -13.17 16.22 -20.29
C LEU A 337 -14.03 17.23 -19.50
N ASP A 338 -15.35 17.08 -19.43
CA ASP A 338 -16.23 17.94 -18.62
C ASP A 338 -16.43 17.38 -17.19
N GLY A 339 -15.92 16.19 -16.90
CA GLY A 339 -16.02 15.54 -15.59
C GLY A 339 -17.26 14.65 -15.44
N ASN A 340 -17.97 14.32 -16.53
CA ASN A 340 -19.13 13.42 -16.44
C ASN A 340 -18.66 11.96 -16.42
N ILE A 341 -18.92 11.28 -15.30
CA ILE A 341 -18.52 9.89 -15.06
C ILE A 341 -19.66 8.93 -15.39
N ARG A 342 -19.34 7.79 -15.98
CA ARG A 342 -20.25 6.65 -16.12
C ARG A 342 -19.56 5.35 -15.76
N GLU A 343 -20.36 4.34 -15.39
CA GLU A 343 -19.90 2.98 -15.21
C GLU A 343 -19.95 2.24 -16.56
N ASP A 344 -18.84 1.62 -16.97
CA ASP A 344 -18.71 0.90 -18.22
C ASP A 344 -18.74 -0.62 -18.00
N ALA A 345 -18.17 -1.12 -16.89
CA ALA A 345 -18.30 -2.51 -16.46
C ALA A 345 -18.30 -2.61 -14.92
N GLY A 346 -19.16 -3.45 -14.35
CA GLY A 346 -19.32 -3.55 -12.90
C GLY A 346 -19.81 -4.92 -12.43
N GLY A 347 -20.56 -4.94 -11.33
CA GLY A 347 -21.08 -6.16 -10.70
C GLY A 347 -20.40 -6.50 -9.37
N ARG A 348 -20.88 -7.56 -8.70
CA ARG A 348 -20.33 -8.07 -7.44
C ARG A 348 -19.04 -8.86 -7.69
N ARG A 349 -18.00 -8.15 -8.10
CA ARG A 349 -16.69 -8.68 -8.45
C ARG A 349 -15.62 -7.60 -8.32
N ARG A 350 -14.37 -8.02 -8.35
CA ARG A 350 -13.20 -7.15 -8.48
C ARG A 350 -12.73 -7.19 -9.93
N ILE A 351 -12.72 -6.04 -10.60
CA ILE A 351 -12.01 -5.85 -11.88
C ILE A 351 -10.65 -5.22 -11.60
N TYR A 352 -9.55 -5.91 -11.93
CA TYR A 352 -8.20 -5.51 -11.51
C TYR A 352 -7.26 -5.14 -12.66
N ASP A 353 -7.58 -5.50 -13.89
CA ASP A 353 -6.85 -5.06 -15.08
C ASP A 353 -7.79 -4.97 -16.29
N PHE A 354 -7.50 -4.09 -17.24
CA PHE A 354 -8.31 -3.93 -18.45
C PHE A 354 -7.53 -3.32 -19.60
N ASP A 355 -8.06 -3.48 -20.81
CA ASP A 355 -7.59 -2.75 -21.98
C ASP A 355 -8.74 -2.43 -22.95
N LEU A 356 -8.53 -1.42 -23.78
CA LEU A 356 -9.52 -0.91 -24.73
C LEU A 356 -8.91 -0.76 -26.12
N ALA A 357 -9.51 -1.39 -27.13
CA ALA A 357 -9.15 -1.18 -28.53
C ALA A 357 -10.38 -1.36 -29.42
N SER A 358 -10.53 -0.53 -30.46
CA SER A 358 -11.56 -0.68 -31.49
C SER A 358 -13.00 -0.88 -30.96
N GLY A 359 -13.33 -0.21 -29.85
CA GLY A 359 -14.65 -0.29 -29.19
C GLY A 359 -14.90 -1.58 -28.39
N VAL A 360 -13.87 -2.39 -28.20
CA VAL A 360 -13.85 -3.59 -27.34
C VAL A 360 -13.16 -3.25 -26.03
N LEU A 361 -13.83 -3.54 -24.91
CA LEU A 361 -13.22 -3.50 -23.57
C LEU A 361 -12.95 -4.95 -23.13
N ALA A 362 -11.68 -5.31 -22.98
CA ALA A 362 -11.26 -6.57 -22.37
C ALA A 362 -10.83 -6.31 -20.93
N PHE A 363 -11.23 -7.16 -19.99
CA PHE A 363 -10.87 -6.96 -18.59
C PHE A 363 -10.75 -8.27 -17.84
N CYS A 364 -9.90 -8.26 -16.83
CA CYS A 364 -9.69 -9.36 -15.93
C CYS A 364 -10.50 -9.12 -14.66
N ALA A 365 -11.36 -10.07 -14.29
CA ALA A 365 -12.19 -9.96 -13.09
C ALA A 365 -12.17 -11.24 -12.26
N SER A 366 -12.19 -11.08 -10.95
CA SER A 366 -12.34 -12.17 -9.96
C SER A 366 -13.60 -11.96 -9.14
N ASP A 367 -14.19 -13.05 -8.69
CA ASP A 367 -15.37 -13.07 -7.81
C ASP A 367 -15.15 -14.14 -6.72
N PRO A 368 -16.04 -14.31 -5.74
CA PRO A 368 -15.85 -15.30 -4.67
C PRO A 368 -15.66 -16.75 -5.14
N ARG A 369 -16.06 -17.09 -6.38
CA ARG A 369 -15.97 -18.42 -6.97
C ARG A 369 -14.80 -18.61 -7.92
N SER A 370 -14.19 -17.53 -8.41
CA SER A 370 -13.09 -17.58 -9.35
C SER A 370 -11.96 -16.62 -9.00
N PRO A 371 -10.68 -17.08 -8.99
CA PRO A 371 -9.54 -16.23 -8.72
C PRO A 371 -9.22 -15.24 -9.84
N GLY A 372 -9.87 -15.35 -11.00
CA GLY A 372 -9.69 -14.41 -12.10
C GLY A 372 -9.97 -15.02 -13.47
N GLU A 373 -10.76 -14.35 -14.29
CA GLU A 373 -11.07 -14.74 -15.67
C GLU A 373 -11.02 -13.54 -16.61
N LEU A 374 -10.84 -13.82 -17.89
CA LEU A 374 -10.97 -12.85 -18.96
C LEU A 374 -12.45 -12.62 -19.29
N TYR A 375 -12.83 -11.36 -19.36
CA TYR A 375 -14.11 -10.91 -19.86
C TYR A 375 -13.90 -9.95 -21.02
N MET A 376 -14.91 -9.88 -21.88
CA MET A 376 -14.98 -8.94 -22.98
C MET A 376 -16.35 -8.27 -22.97
N LEU A 377 -16.36 -6.97 -23.23
CA LEU A 377 -17.56 -6.18 -23.40
C LEU A 377 -17.54 -5.48 -24.76
N THR A 378 -18.57 -5.71 -25.57
CA THR A 378 -18.79 -5.02 -26.85
C THR A 378 -20.24 -4.57 -26.94
N LYS A 379 -20.49 -3.28 -27.22
CA LYS A 379 -21.86 -2.73 -27.34
C LYS A 379 -22.78 -3.12 -26.17
N SER A 380 -22.26 -3.10 -24.94
CA SER A 380 -22.94 -3.53 -23.70
C SER A 380 -23.23 -5.03 -23.57
N ALA A 381 -22.80 -5.86 -24.52
CA ALA A 381 -22.85 -7.32 -24.41
C ALA A 381 -21.54 -7.82 -23.79
N GLU A 382 -21.64 -8.36 -22.59
CA GLU A 382 -20.52 -8.95 -21.86
C GLU A 382 -20.45 -10.47 -22.08
N ALA A 383 -19.24 -11.00 -22.25
CA ALA A 383 -18.99 -12.43 -22.29
C ALA A 383 -17.75 -12.78 -21.44
N ARG A 384 -17.85 -13.87 -20.67
CA ARG A 384 -16.69 -14.54 -20.07
C ARG A 384 -15.98 -15.34 -21.16
N VAL A 385 -14.71 -15.06 -21.37
CA VAL A 385 -13.91 -15.64 -22.46
C VAL A 385 -13.16 -16.88 -22.00
N THR A 386 -12.71 -16.94 -20.74
CA THR A 386 -11.92 -18.07 -20.20
C THR A 386 -12.62 -18.78 -19.05
N ASP A 387 -12.26 -20.04 -18.86
CA ASP A 387 -12.49 -20.80 -17.62
C ASP A 387 -11.18 -21.49 -17.24
N LEU A 388 -10.28 -20.74 -16.59
CA LEU A 388 -8.91 -21.20 -16.33
C LEU A 388 -8.83 -22.23 -15.19
N ASN A 389 -9.87 -22.31 -14.37
CA ASN A 389 -9.91 -23.17 -13.17
C ASN A 389 -11.17 -24.05 -13.14
N PRO A 390 -11.45 -24.86 -14.17
CA PRO A 390 -12.69 -25.62 -14.27
C PRO A 390 -12.84 -26.66 -13.15
N TRP A 391 -11.73 -27.06 -12.51
CA TRP A 391 -11.75 -27.97 -11.37
C TRP A 391 -12.43 -27.39 -10.13
N LEU A 392 -12.62 -26.06 -10.04
CA LEU A 392 -13.36 -25.41 -8.96
C LEU A 392 -14.86 -25.72 -9.02
N HIS A 393 -15.40 -26.11 -10.19
CA HIS A 393 -16.81 -26.48 -10.33
C HIS A 393 -17.20 -27.71 -9.50
N ASP A 394 -16.23 -28.58 -9.23
CA ASP A 394 -16.40 -29.81 -8.42
C ASP A 394 -15.93 -29.63 -6.95
N ARG A 395 -15.71 -28.39 -6.51
CA ARG A 395 -15.23 -28.05 -5.17
C ARG A 395 -16.30 -27.30 -4.37
N TYR A 396 -16.24 -27.45 -3.06
CA TYR A 396 -17.01 -26.61 -2.16
C TYR A 396 -16.31 -25.25 -2.06
N ILE A 397 -16.98 -24.21 -2.54
CA ILE A 397 -16.59 -22.82 -2.37
C ILE A 397 -17.62 -22.16 -1.47
N ALA A 398 -17.17 -21.62 -0.35
CA ALA A 398 -18.04 -20.90 0.57
C ALA A 398 -18.46 -19.57 -0.06
N GLU A 399 -19.77 -19.36 -0.16
CA GLU A 399 -20.33 -18.10 -0.65
C GLU A 399 -20.38 -17.06 0.47
N PRO A 400 -19.96 -15.81 0.21
CA PRO A 400 -20.01 -14.76 1.21
C PRO A 400 -21.42 -14.24 1.42
N GLU A 401 -21.89 -14.33 2.67
CA GLU A 401 -23.11 -13.69 3.12
C GLU A 401 -22.80 -12.26 3.57
N GLN A 402 -23.18 -11.28 2.75
CA GLN A 402 -23.02 -9.86 3.06
C GLN A 402 -23.89 -9.45 4.25
N GLN A 403 -23.30 -8.72 5.19
CA GLN A 403 -23.96 -8.15 6.36
C GLN A 403 -23.57 -6.68 6.54
N PHE A 404 -24.46 -5.93 7.20
CA PHE A 404 -24.21 -4.54 7.57
C PHE A 404 -24.30 -4.38 9.08
N PHE A 405 -23.40 -3.58 9.63
CA PHE A 405 -23.30 -3.30 11.06
C PHE A 405 -23.39 -1.80 11.30
N THR A 406 -23.74 -1.43 12.53
CA THR A 406 -23.78 -0.04 12.93
C THR A 406 -22.74 0.17 14.03
N ALA A 407 -21.76 1.04 13.77
CA ALA A 407 -20.82 1.47 14.79
C ALA A 407 -21.55 2.26 15.90
N PRO A 408 -21.02 2.32 17.14
CA PRO A 408 -21.65 3.06 18.24
C PRO A 408 -21.93 4.54 17.94
N ASP A 409 -21.15 5.16 17.06
CA ASP A 409 -21.30 6.56 16.62
C ASP A 409 -22.13 6.71 15.33
N GLY A 410 -22.81 5.63 14.89
CA GLY A 410 -23.79 5.66 13.81
C GLY A 410 -23.25 5.37 12.41
N TRP A 411 -21.95 5.12 12.24
CA TRP A 411 -21.41 4.68 10.95
C TRP A 411 -21.99 3.34 10.53
N ARG A 412 -22.38 3.24 9.25
CA ARG A 412 -22.76 1.97 8.65
C ARG A 412 -21.52 1.27 8.11
N LEU A 413 -21.26 0.06 8.58
CA LEU A 413 -20.11 -0.77 8.23
C LEU A 413 -20.58 -1.97 7.40
N GLU A 414 -19.74 -2.45 6.50
CA GLU A 414 -20.01 -3.61 5.66
C GLU A 414 -19.05 -4.76 6.01
N GLY A 415 -19.57 -5.97 6.05
CA GLY A 415 -18.78 -7.18 6.17
C GLY A 415 -19.47 -8.41 5.60
N TRP A 416 -18.83 -9.56 5.76
CA TRP A 416 -19.28 -10.83 5.20
C TRP A 416 -19.01 -11.97 6.16
N VAL A 417 -19.80 -13.02 6.00
CA VAL A 417 -19.61 -14.30 6.68
C VAL A 417 -19.48 -15.42 5.66
N LEU A 418 -18.39 -16.20 5.72
CA LEU A 418 -18.30 -17.51 5.07
C LEU A 418 -18.76 -18.58 6.04
N LYS A 419 -19.60 -19.48 5.55
CA LYS A 419 -20.06 -20.66 6.30
C LYS A 419 -19.20 -21.86 5.92
N PRO A 420 -18.99 -22.80 6.84
CA PRO A 420 -18.31 -24.05 6.53
C PRO A 420 -19.18 -24.95 5.66
N GLN A 421 -18.54 -25.98 5.10
CA GLN A 421 -19.25 -27.04 4.40
C GLN A 421 -20.27 -27.73 5.33
N ASP A 422 -21.43 -28.08 4.78
CA ASP A 422 -22.54 -28.73 5.50
C ASP A 422 -23.03 -27.95 6.73
N PHE A 423 -23.01 -26.62 6.62
CA PHE A 423 -23.50 -25.73 7.65
C PHE A 423 -24.95 -26.03 8.05
N ASP A 424 -25.19 -26.07 9.36
CA ASP A 424 -26.47 -26.31 10.01
C ASP A 424 -26.73 -25.18 11.01
N GLN A 425 -27.74 -24.38 10.73
CA GLN A 425 -28.14 -23.22 11.53
C GLN A 425 -28.45 -23.57 13.00
N SER A 426 -28.75 -24.83 13.33
CA SER A 426 -29.04 -25.28 14.69
C SER A 426 -27.79 -25.56 15.54
N ARG A 427 -26.59 -25.57 14.93
CA ARG A 427 -25.30 -25.80 15.59
C ARG A 427 -24.55 -24.50 15.83
N VAL A 428 -23.65 -24.53 16.81
CA VAL A 428 -22.68 -23.45 17.06
C VAL A 428 -21.29 -23.82 16.55
N TYR A 429 -20.62 -22.87 15.91
CA TYR A 429 -19.38 -23.07 15.17
C TYR A 429 -18.23 -22.25 15.75
N PRO A 430 -17.00 -22.81 15.74
CA PRO A 430 -15.81 -22.00 15.96
C PRO A 430 -15.71 -20.97 14.84
N THR A 431 -15.35 -19.73 15.18
CA THR A 431 -15.37 -18.61 14.24
C THR A 431 -14.03 -17.91 14.23
N VAL A 432 -13.51 -17.59 13.04
CA VAL A 432 -12.29 -16.81 12.86
C VAL A 432 -12.65 -15.45 12.27
N MET A 433 -12.25 -14.37 12.95
CA MET A 433 -12.33 -13.01 12.44
C MET A 433 -11.04 -12.66 11.69
N GLU A 434 -11.12 -12.36 10.40
CA GLU A 434 -9.99 -11.95 9.58
C GLU A 434 -10.01 -10.45 9.28
N ILE A 435 -8.85 -9.80 9.42
CA ILE A 435 -8.68 -8.34 9.33
C ILE A 435 -7.70 -8.01 8.20
N HIS A 436 -8.14 -7.17 7.25
CA HIS A 436 -7.31 -6.80 6.11
C HIS A 436 -6.15 -5.87 6.50
N GLY A 437 -5.10 -5.87 5.66
CA GLY A 437 -4.01 -4.89 5.74
C GLY A 437 -4.37 -3.55 5.10
N GLY A 438 -3.45 -2.58 5.12
CA GLY A 438 -3.68 -1.23 4.58
C GLY A 438 -3.17 -0.15 5.54
N PRO A 439 -4.05 0.63 6.21
CA PRO A 439 -5.48 0.37 6.39
C PRO A 439 -6.35 0.76 5.20
N HIS A 440 -5.82 1.52 4.25
CA HIS A 440 -6.52 2.02 3.06
C HIS A 440 -6.65 0.98 1.94
N ALA A 441 -7.13 -0.21 2.30
CA ALA A 441 -7.54 -1.28 1.38
C ALA A 441 -8.94 -1.75 1.79
N GLN A 442 -9.48 -2.78 1.13
CA GLN A 442 -10.76 -3.36 1.53
C GLN A 442 -10.86 -4.85 1.17
N TYR A 443 -11.58 -5.62 1.99
CA TYR A 443 -12.16 -6.88 1.55
C TYR A 443 -13.34 -6.63 0.61
N GLY A 444 -13.78 -7.67 -0.09
CA GLY A 444 -14.89 -7.54 -1.03
C GLY A 444 -15.24 -8.82 -1.77
N TRP A 445 -15.82 -8.65 -2.94
CA TRP A 445 -16.27 -9.71 -3.84
C TRP A 445 -15.10 -10.23 -4.70
N SER A 446 -14.18 -10.97 -4.06
CA SER A 446 -13.04 -11.63 -4.72
C SER A 446 -12.78 -12.99 -4.09
N PHE A 447 -12.23 -13.93 -4.85
CA PHE A 447 -11.72 -15.19 -4.31
C PHE A 447 -10.54 -14.91 -3.38
N PHE A 448 -10.53 -15.59 -2.23
CA PHE A 448 -9.48 -15.48 -1.22
C PHE A 448 -9.18 -16.88 -0.69
N HIS A 449 -8.02 -17.44 -1.05
CA HIS A 449 -7.65 -18.84 -0.80
C HIS A 449 -7.62 -19.15 0.70
N GLU A 450 -7.02 -18.30 1.50
CA GLU A 450 -6.97 -18.44 2.96
C GLU A 450 -8.36 -18.54 3.59
N LEU A 451 -9.29 -17.65 3.22
CA LEU A 451 -10.65 -17.65 3.76
C LEU A 451 -11.41 -18.92 3.34
N GLN A 452 -11.22 -19.39 2.10
CA GLN A 452 -11.81 -20.63 1.61
C GLN A 452 -11.24 -21.88 2.31
N VAL A 453 -9.94 -21.90 2.61
CA VAL A 453 -9.31 -22.97 3.40
C VAL A 453 -9.87 -22.99 4.82
N LEU A 454 -10.01 -21.84 5.48
CA LEU A 454 -10.58 -21.77 6.83
C LEU A 454 -12.04 -22.24 6.85
N ALA A 455 -12.87 -21.80 5.91
CA ALA A 455 -14.24 -22.28 5.78
C ALA A 455 -14.29 -23.80 5.50
N GLY A 456 -13.41 -24.29 4.62
CA GLY A 456 -13.26 -25.71 4.31
C GLY A 456 -12.87 -26.59 5.50
N MET A 457 -12.19 -26.01 6.49
CA MET A 457 -11.79 -26.68 7.74
C MET A 457 -12.90 -26.68 8.81
N GLY A 458 -14.07 -26.13 8.50
CA GLY A 458 -15.21 -26.14 9.42
C GLY A 458 -15.38 -24.89 10.27
N PHE A 459 -14.62 -23.82 10.00
CA PHE A 459 -14.79 -22.53 10.66
C PHE A 459 -15.86 -21.69 9.98
N VAL A 460 -16.61 -20.92 10.77
CA VAL A 460 -17.25 -19.70 10.25
C VAL A 460 -16.17 -18.64 10.12
N VAL A 461 -16.11 -17.93 8.99
CA VAL A 461 -15.12 -16.86 8.78
C VAL A 461 -15.85 -15.53 8.70
N PHE A 462 -15.55 -14.61 9.61
CA PHE A 462 -16.09 -13.26 9.63
C PHE A 462 -15.01 -12.27 9.19
N TYR A 463 -15.32 -11.39 8.24
CA TYR A 463 -14.39 -10.37 7.78
C TYR A 463 -15.17 -9.13 7.34
N MET A 464 -14.59 -7.95 7.51
CA MET A 464 -15.31 -6.69 7.28
C MET A 464 -14.38 -5.53 6.94
N ASN A 465 -14.96 -4.40 6.55
CA ASN A 465 -14.26 -3.16 6.21
C ASN A 465 -14.53 -2.09 7.28
N PRO A 466 -13.62 -1.87 8.25
CA PRO A 466 -13.78 -0.84 9.27
C PRO A 466 -13.49 0.55 8.69
N ARG A 467 -13.80 1.62 9.43
CA ARG A 467 -13.35 2.95 9.00
C ARG A 467 -11.84 2.97 8.80
N GLY A 468 -11.41 3.67 7.75
CA GLY A 468 -10.05 3.58 7.21
C GLY A 468 -9.95 2.80 5.92
N SER A 469 -10.85 1.83 5.68
CA SER A 469 -10.91 1.11 4.40
C SER A 469 -11.23 2.04 3.23
N ASP A 470 -10.80 1.65 2.04
CA ASP A 470 -11.16 2.33 0.79
C ASP A 470 -12.53 1.86 0.28
N GLY A 471 -13.12 2.54 -0.71
CA GLY A 471 -14.39 2.18 -1.33
C GLY A 471 -15.66 2.82 -0.72
N TYR A 472 -15.53 3.49 0.43
CA TYR A 472 -16.66 4.08 1.19
C TYR A 472 -16.63 5.62 1.25
N GLY A 473 -15.81 6.24 0.40
CA GLY A 473 -15.63 7.70 0.34
C GLY A 473 -14.46 8.22 1.19
N GLU A 474 -14.01 9.43 0.87
CA GLU A 474 -12.76 10.00 1.38
C GLU A 474 -12.80 10.20 2.90
N ARG A 475 -13.93 10.63 3.44
CA ARG A 475 -14.11 10.81 4.89
C ARG A 475 -13.93 9.49 5.63
N PHE A 476 -14.56 8.42 5.14
CA PHE A 476 -14.47 7.10 5.76
C PHE A 476 -13.03 6.59 5.74
N ARG A 477 -12.32 6.76 4.63
CA ARG A 477 -10.91 6.38 4.47
C ARG A 477 -9.96 7.20 5.36
N ARG A 478 -10.20 8.51 5.50
CA ARG A 478 -9.35 9.44 6.23
C ARG A 478 -9.52 9.37 7.75
N ASP A 479 -10.66 8.93 8.25
CA ASP A 479 -10.97 8.90 9.69
C ASP A 479 -10.00 8.05 10.55
N VAL A 480 -9.21 7.17 9.94
CA VAL A 480 -8.18 6.35 10.61
C VAL A 480 -6.79 7.00 10.64
N VAL A 481 -6.59 8.11 9.92
CA VAL A 481 -5.32 8.84 9.90
C VAL A 481 -5.02 9.37 11.30
N ARG A 482 -3.86 9.00 11.84
CA ARG A 482 -3.45 9.25 13.25
C ARG A 482 -4.37 8.64 14.31
N ASP A 483 -5.29 7.75 13.93
CA ASP A 483 -6.22 7.08 14.85
C ASP A 483 -6.19 5.54 14.79
N TRP A 484 -5.04 4.96 14.46
CA TRP A 484 -4.87 3.50 14.50
C TRP A 484 -5.20 2.93 15.87
N ALA A 485 -5.97 1.83 15.86
CA ALA A 485 -6.47 1.17 17.07
C ALA A 485 -7.40 2.04 17.95
N GLY A 486 -7.91 3.13 17.38
CA GLY A 486 -8.98 3.93 17.95
C GLY A 486 -10.33 3.41 17.47
N LYS A 487 -10.98 4.17 16.59
CA LYS A 487 -12.35 3.88 16.15
C LYS A 487 -12.47 2.67 15.21
N ASP A 488 -11.44 2.38 14.44
CA ASP A 488 -11.27 1.16 13.64
C ASP A 488 -11.36 -0.13 14.48
N TYR A 489 -10.75 -0.14 15.67
CA TYR A 489 -10.88 -1.23 16.64
C TYR A 489 -12.32 -1.37 17.16
N ILE A 490 -12.99 -0.25 17.46
CA ILE A 490 -14.38 -0.24 17.92
C ILE A 490 -15.32 -0.78 16.84
N ASP A 491 -15.10 -0.42 15.58
CA ASP A 491 -15.86 -0.93 14.43
C ASP A 491 -15.80 -2.46 14.36
N LEU A 492 -14.60 -3.03 14.47
CA LEU A 492 -14.39 -4.47 14.44
C LEU A 492 -15.07 -5.19 15.60
N MET A 493 -14.87 -4.71 16.83
CA MET A 493 -15.41 -5.38 18.03
C MET A 493 -16.94 -5.28 18.08
N SER A 494 -17.50 -4.11 17.81
CA SER A 494 -18.96 -3.90 17.84
C SER A 494 -19.68 -4.64 16.70
N SER A 495 -19.04 -4.80 15.54
CA SER A 495 -19.59 -5.60 14.43
C SER A 495 -19.56 -7.09 14.75
N LEU A 496 -18.49 -7.58 15.39
CA LEU A 496 -18.44 -8.97 15.85
C LEU A 496 -19.51 -9.27 16.89
N ASP A 497 -19.77 -8.36 17.83
CA ASP A 497 -20.84 -8.51 18.82
C ASP A 497 -22.21 -8.60 18.16
N GLN A 498 -22.48 -7.71 17.21
CA GLN A 498 -23.71 -7.76 16.40
C GLN A 498 -23.82 -9.05 15.60
N ALA A 499 -22.74 -9.55 15.01
CA ALA A 499 -22.74 -10.81 14.27
C ALA A 499 -23.08 -11.99 15.20
N ILE A 500 -22.51 -12.05 16.40
CA ILE A 500 -22.80 -13.09 17.41
C ILE A 500 -24.27 -13.03 17.81
N GLU A 501 -24.78 -11.85 18.16
CA GLU A 501 -26.16 -11.66 18.63
C GLU A 501 -27.19 -12.06 17.57
N ARG A 502 -26.98 -11.66 16.31
CA ARG A 502 -27.95 -11.86 15.22
C ARG A 502 -28.01 -13.29 14.71
N THR A 503 -26.89 -14.00 14.75
CA THR A 503 -26.76 -15.29 14.04
C THR A 503 -27.08 -16.49 14.92
N GLY A 504 -26.72 -16.45 16.21
CA GLY A 504 -26.93 -17.55 17.16
C GLY A 504 -26.06 -18.79 16.92
N TYR A 505 -25.38 -18.91 15.78
CA TYR A 505 -24.51 -20.03 15.42
C TYR A 505 -23.02 -19.77 15.68
N ILE A 506 -22.63 -18.59 16.15
CA ILE A 506 -21.24 -18.29 16.50
C ILE A 506 -20.97 -18.71 17.95
N ASP A 507 -20.01 -19.59 18.14
CA ASP A 507 -19.56 -19.99 19.48
C ASP A 507 -18.61 -18.95 20.08
N SER A 508 -19.12 -18.12 20.98
CA SER A 508 -18.36 -17.04 21.62
C SER A 508 -17.18 -17.51 22.48
N LYS A 509 -17.06 -18.81 22.78
CA LYS A 509 -15.92 -19.40 23.50
C LYS A 509 -14.83 -19.96 22.58
N ARG A 510 -15.09 -20.00 21.27
CA ARG A 510 -14.19 -20.54 20.24
C ARG A 510 -13.99 -19.51 19.12
N LEU A 511 -13.54 -18.33 19.51
CA LEU A 511 -13.20 -17.23 18.60
C LEU A 511 -11.70 -17.20 18.30
N GLY A 512 -11.35 -17.15 17.02
CA GLY A 512 -10.03 -16.81 16.50
C GLY A 512 -10.00 -15.39 15.94
N VAL A 513 -8.84 -14.75 15.94
CA VAL A 513 -8.60 -13.48 15.24
C VAL A 513 -7.29 -13.50 14.48
N GLY A 514 -7.31 -13.05 13.23
CA GLY A 514 -6.13 -13.03 12.36
C GLY A 514 -6.09 -11.82 11.45
N GLY A 515 -4.90 -11.50 10.98
CA GLY A 515 -4.71 -10.44 10.01
C GLY A 515 -3.25 -10.23 9.60
N GLY A 516 -3.07 -9.63 8.42
CA GLY A 516 -1.75 -9.33 7.86
C GLY A 516 -1.44 -7.84 7.83
N SER A 517 -0.17 -7.45 8.00
CA SER A 517 0.25 -6.04 7.94
C SER A 517 -0.43 -5.21 9.02
N TYR A 518 -1.12 -4.12 8.67
CA TYR A 518 -2.02 -3.41 9.57
C TYR A 518 -3.07 -4.33 10.23
N GLY A 519 -3.58 -5.36 9.54
CA GLY A 519 -4.47 -6.36 10.16
C GLY A 519 -3.76 -7.20 11.23
N GLY A 520 -2.45 -7.42 11.08
CA GLY A 520 -1.60 -8.04 12.10
C GLY A 520 -1.35 -7.09 13.28
N TYR A 521 -1.15 -5.80 13.02
CA TYR A 521 -1.11 -4.76 14.06
C TYR A 521 -2.40 -4.76 14.89
N MET A 522 -3.56 -4.77 14.22
CA MET A 522 -4.86 -4.81 14.88
C MET A 522 -5.08 -6.13 15.63
N THR A 523 -4.62 -7.27 15.09
CA THR A 523 -4.63 -8.55 15.80
C THR A 523 -3.83 -8.47 17.10
N ASN A 524 -2.60 -7.93 17.05
CA ASN A 524 -1.76 -7.73 18.24
C ASN A 524 -2.42 -6.77 19.24
N TRP A 525 -3.08 -5.71 18.76
CA TRP A 525 -3.81 -4.76 19.60
C TRP A 525 -4.96 -5.44 20.34
N ILE A 526 -5.85 -6.11 19.60
CA ILE A 526 -7.06 -6.77 20.11
C ILE A 526 -6.72 -7.69 21.30
N ILE A 527 -5.74 -8.58 21.14
CA ILE A 527 -5.38 -9.55 22.20
C ILE A 527 -4.70 -8.89 23.42
N GLY A 528 -4.24 -7.65 23.30
CA GLY A 528 -3.78 -6.82 24.41
C GLY A 528 -4.90 -6.09 25.16
N GLN A 529 -6.09 -5.97 24.54
CA GLN A 529 -7.25 -5.28 25.11
C GLN A 529 -8.33 -6.23 25.66
N THR A 530 -8.45 -7.45 25.14
CA THR A 530 -9.50 -8.41 25.53
C THR A 530 -9.01 -9.86 25.52
N ASP A 531 -9.64 -10.72 26.33
CA ASP A 531 -9.37 -12.16 26.43
C ASP A 531 -10.47 -13.05 25.82
N ARG A 532 -11.41 -12.48 25.06
CA ARG A 532 -12.50 -13.23 24.40
C ARG A 532 -12.04 -14.16 23.28
N PHE A 533 -10.85 -13.95 22.72
CA PHE A 533 -10.30 -14.78 21.65
C PHE A 533 -9.48 -15.93 22.23
N ALA A 534 -9.78 -17.15 21.77
CA ALA A 534 -9.12 -18.38 22.19
C ALA A 534 -7.85 -18.68 21.37
N ALA A 535 -7.67 -18.04 20.21
CA ALA A 535 -6.47 -18.15 19.37
C ALA A 535 -6.27 -16.86 18.57
N ALA A 536 -5.02 -16.51 18.25
CA ALA A 536 -4.71 -15.42 17.34
C ALA A 536 -3.58 -15.78 16.38
N VAL A 537 -3.65 -15.22 15.16
CA VAL A 537 -2.61 -15.37 14.13
C VAL A 537 -2.23 -14.02 13.55
N SER A 538 -1.07 -13.51 13.92
CA SER A 538 -0.55 -12.23 13.49
C SER A 538 0.50 -12.41 12.39
N MET A 539 0.30 -11.76 11.24
CA MET A 539 1.07 -12.03 10.04
C MET A 539 1.74 -10.75 9.55
N ARG A 540 3.06 -10.79 9.30
CA ARG A 540 3.87 -9.66 8.79
C ARG A 540 3.50 -8.32 9.46
N SER A 541 3.41 -8.36 10.79
CA SER A 541 2.69 -7.37 11.60
C SER A 541 3.59 -6.27 12.17
N ILE A 542 2.96 -5.22 12.69
CA ILE A 542 3.61 -4.19 13.52
C ILE A 542 3.23 -4.43 14.99
N SER A 543 4.19 -4.25 15.91
CA SER A 543 3.94 -4.35 17.36
C SER A 543 4.37 -3.11 18.14
N ASN A 544 5.31 -2.34 17.59
CA ASN A 544 5.92 -1.18 18.22
C ASN A 544 6.05 -0.03 17.22
N LEU A 545 5.15 0.96 17.32
CA LEU A 545 5.16 2.13 16.43
C LEU A 545 6.37 3.04 16.67
N VAL A 546 7.03 2.95 17.83
CA VAL A 546 8.24 3.75 18.12
C VAL A 546 9.41 3.29 17.24
N SER A 547 9.66 1.98 17.14
CA SER A 547 10.70 1.44 16.26
C SER A 547 10.27 1.49 14.79
N GLU A 548 8.99 1.23 14.51
CA GLU A 548 8.46 1.20 13.15
C GLU A 548 8.60 2.52 12.40
N TYR A 549 8.36 3.66 13.09
CA TYR A 549 8.25 5.00 12.49
C TYR A 549 9.35 5.37 11.47
N SER A 550 10.59 4.93 11.72
CA SER A 550 11.73 5.19 10.83
C SER A 550 12.43 3.93 10.33
N GLN A 551 11.84 2.74 10.57
CA GLN A 551 12.45 1.47 10.17
C GLN A 551 11.91 0.95 8.85
N HIS A 552 10.68 1.25 8.43
CA HIS A 552 10.11 0.70 7.20
C HIS A 552 10.62 1.40 5.92
N ASP A 553 10.43 0.77 4.76
CA ASP A 553 10.81 1.29 3.44
C ASP A 553 10.01 2.51 2.96
N ILE A 554 8.82 2.76 3.52
CA ILE A 554 7.92 3.87 3.13
C ILE A 554 7.89 5.05 4.11
N VAL A 555 9.03 5.46 4.69
CA VAL A 555 9.12 6.42 5.83
C VAL A 555 8.21 7.66 5.66
N LEU A 556 8.24 8.32 4.50
CA LEU A 556 7.43 9.53 4.24
C LEU A 556 5.92 9.27 4.22
N TRP A 557 5.48 8.05 3.91
CA TRP A 557 4.08 7.64 4.10
C TRP A 557 3.73 7.54 5.59
N GLY A 558 4.63 6.97 6.39
CA GLY A 558 4.49 6.86 7.84
C GLY A 558 4.33 8.21 8.54
N VAL A 559 5.09 9.23 8.13
CA VAL A 559 4.96 10.61 8.62
C VAL A 559 3.53 11.16 8.45
N LEU A 560 2.86 10.82 7.35
CA LEU A 560 1.53 11.31 7.08
C LEU A 560 0.46 10.51 7.84
N GLN A 561 0.65 9.19 7.94
CA GLN A 561 -0.27 8.29 8.62
C GLN A 561 -0.22 8.43 10.14
N LEU A 562 0.97 8.50 10.72
CA LEU A 562 1.22 8.43 12.16
C LEU A 562 1.40 9.81 12.78
N GLY A 563 1.74 10.83 11.99
CA GLY A 563 2.00 12.19 12.45
C GLY A 563 3.46 12.61 12.23
N PRO A 564 3.80 13.87 12.56
CA PRO A 564 5.13 14.41 12.35
C PRO A 564 6.20 13.66 13.18
N PRO A 565 7.50 13.86 12.87
CA PRO A 565 8.59 13.23 13.59
C PRO A 565 8.44 13.29 15.11
N PRO A 566 8.49 12.14 15.82
CA PRO A 566 8.02 12.02 17.19
C PRO A 566 9.11 12.26 18.25
N TRP A 567 10.36 12.59 17.87
CA TRP A 567 11.46 12.71 18.84
C TRP A 567 11.32 13.76 19.95
N PRO A 568 10.48 14.82 19.87
CA PRO A 568 10.18 15.58 21.08
C PRO A 568 9.27 14.83 22.06
N ASP A 569 8.44 13.89 21.59
CA ASP A 569 7.48 13.12 22.38
C ASP A 569 7.05 11.82 21.68
N LEU A 570 7.46 10.67 22.23
CA LEU A 570 7.16 9.33 21.71
C LEU A 570 5.86 8.76 22.30
N ASP A 571 5.23 9.42 23.27
CA ASP A 571 4.18 8.84 24.10
C ASP A 571 2.97 8.42 23.28
N GLU A 572 2.61 9.17 22.24
CA GLU A 572 1.47 8.85 21.40
C GLU A 572 1.70 7.56 20.58
N LEU A 573 2.88 7.42 19.97
CA LEU A 573 3.25 6.19 19.25
C LEU A 573 3.33 5.00 20.21
N TRP A 574 3.93 5.20 21.39
CA TRP A 574 4.01 4.15 22.41
C TRP A 574 2.63 3.73 22.92
N ARG A 575 1.73 4.69 23.18
CA ARG A 575 0.35 4.44 23.60
C ARG A 575 -0.43 3.65 22.55
N ARG A 576 -0.16 3.86 21.26
CA ARG A 576 -0.75 3.10 20.15
C ARG A 576 0.05 1.86 19.75
N SER A 577 1.08 1.48 20.50
CA SER A 577 1.87 0.28 20.23
C SER A 577 1.30 -0.96 20.95
N PRO A 578 0.89 -2.03 20.24
CA PRO A 578 0.40 -3.26 20.86
C PRO A 578 1.33 -3.84 21.94
N ILE A 579 2.64 -3.77 21.74
CA ILE A 579 3.61 -4.32 22.69
C ILE A 579 3.54 -3.65 24.08
N ARG A 580 3.06 -2.41 24.17
CA ARG A 580 2.82 -1.72 25.46
C ARG A 580 1.85 -2.51 26.36
N TYR A 581 0.94 -3.26 25.75
CA TYR A 581 -0.13 -4.00 26.42
C TYR A 581 0.18 -5.50 26.56
N VAL A 582 1.40 -5.94 26.24
CA VAL A 582 1.79 -7.36 26.18
C VAL A 582 1.52 -8.15 27.48
N LYS A 583 1.54 -7.48 28.65
CA LYS A 583 1.22 -8.11 29.94
C LYS A 583 -0.21 -8.67 30.00
N ASN A 584 -1.14 -8.00 29.32
CA ASN A 584 -2.55 -8.34 29.30
C ASN A 584 -2.85 -9.56 28.41
N VAL A 585 -1.96 -9.88 27.46
CA VAL A 585 -2.18 -10.95 26.50
C VAL A 585 -2.34 -12.29 27.21
N ARG A 586 -3.46 -12.97 26.93
CA ARG A 586 -3.76 -14.33 27.39
C ARG A 586 -3.94 -15.30 26.22
N THR A 587 -4.36 -14.79 25.08
CA THR A 587 -4.62 -15.54 23.86
C THR A 587 -3.32 -16.13 23.29
N PRO A 588 -3.26 -17.44 23.01
CA PRO A 588 -2.18 -18.07 22.27
C PRO A 588 -1.97 -17.43 20.90
N LEU A 589 -0.74 -16.99 20.62
CA LEU A 589 -0.41 -16.24 19.41
C LEU A 589 0.56 -17.00 18.49
N LEU A 590 0.16 -17.19 17.23
CA LEU A 590 1.08 -17.54 16.14
C LEU A 590 1.53 -16.26 15.43
N LEU A 591 2.83 -16.04 15.34
CA LEU A 591 3.45 -14.98 14.56
C LEU A 591 4.02 -15.60 13.27
N THR A 592 3.73 -15.00 12.11
CA THR A 592 4.35 -15.40 10.83
C THR A 592 4.97 -14.18 10.16
N ALA A 593 6.23 -14.27 9.72
CA ALA A 593 6.94 -13.15 9.09
C ALA A 593 7.94 -13.62 8.04
N GLY A 594 8.11 -12.83 6.99
CA GLY A 594 9.22 -12.98 6.04
C GLY A 594 10.49 -12.32 6.60
N GLU A 595 11.65 -12.95 6.45
CA GLU A 595 12.91 -12.39 6.96
C GLU A 595 13.40 -11.17 6.15
N MET A 596 12.93 -11.03 4.91
CA MET A 596 13.21 -9.91 4.03
C MET A 596 11.99 -8.99 3.88
N ASP A 597 11.07 -9.02 4.85
CA ASP A 597 10.01 -8.03 4.96
C ASP A 597 10.62 -6.70 5.40
N LEU A 598 10.66 -5.73 4.48
CA LEU A 598 11.19 -4.39 4.71
C LEU A 598 10.07 -3.36 4.90
N ARG A 599 8.81 -3.80 4.79
CA ARG A 599 7.60 -2.99 5.04
C ARG A 599 7.21 -3.03 6.50
N CYS A 600 7.16 -4.22 7.09
CA CYS A 600 6.96 -4.46 8.52
C CYS A 600 8.13 -5.33 8.99
N ALA A 601 9.19 -4.69 9.45
CA ALA A 601 10.46 -5.36 9.65
C ALA A 601 10.38 -6.54 10.64
N MET A 602 11.24 -7.55 10.46
CA MET A 602 11.30 -8.75 11.31
C MET A 602 11.37 -8.45 12.82
N SER A 603 12.04 -7.34 13.21
CA SER A 603 12.12 -6.89 14.60
C SER A 603 10.75 -6.69 15.25
N GLN A 604 9.74 -6.25 14.49
CA GLN A 604 8.37 -6.08 15.01
C GLN A 604 7.80 -7.41 15.56
N SER A 605 8.10 -8.53 14.90
CA SER A 605 7.68 -9.86 15.34
C SER A 605 8.60 -10.40 16.44
N GLU A 606 9.91 -10.13 16.37
CA GLU A 606 10.89 -10.55 17.38
C GLU A 606 10.67 -9.87 18.74
N GLU A 607 10.43 -8.56 18.75
CA GLU A 607 10.16 -7.77 19.96
C GLU A 607 8.94 -8.34 20.71
N LEU A 608 7.84 -8.57 19.99
CA LEU A 608 6.61 -9.10 20.57
C LEU A 608 6.77 -10.56 21.03
N PHE A 609 7.39 -11.41 20.21
CA PHE A 609 7.68 -12.79 20.59
C PHE A 609 8.54 -12.85 21.85
N GLY A 610 9.65 -12.11 21.89
CA GLY A 610 10.54 -12.06 23.04
C GLY A 610 9.82 -11.61 24.31
N ALA A 611 9.02 -10.54 24.24
CA ALA A 611 8.23 -10.04 25.37
C ALA A 611 7.21 -11.07 25.88
N LEU A 612 6.48 -11.74 24.96
CA LEU A 612 5.54 -12.80 25.32
C LEU A 612 6.24 -13.99 26.00
N ARG A 613 7.39 -14.42 25.48
CA ARG A 613 8.16 -15.54 26.05
C ARG A 613 8.74 -15.21 27.42
N LEU A 614 9.26 -13.99 27.62
CA LEU A 614 9.74 -13.53 28.93
C LEU A 614 8.62 -13.51 29.99
N LEU A 615 7.39 -13.25 29.56
CA LEU A 615 6.19 -13.26 30.42
C LEU A 615 5.54 -14.65 30.54
N GLY A 616 6.16 -15.70 29.98
CA GLY A 616 5.66 -17.08 30.03
C GLY A 616 4.38 -17.29 29.20
N LYS A 617 4.06 -16.41 28.27
CA LYS A 617 2.87 -16.50 27.41
C LYS A 617 3.08 -17.51 26.27
N THR A 618 1.99 -18.10 25.78
CA THR A 618 2.01 -19.05 24.66
C THR A 618 2.14 -18.31 23.34
N ALA A 619 3.31 -18.42 22.71
CA ALA A 619 3.59 -17.81 21.42
C ALA A 619 4.50 -18.72 20.57
N GLU A 620 4.27 -18.76 19.26
CA GLU A 620 5.13 -19.39 18.26
C GLU A 620 5.50 -18.35 17.19
N LEU A 621 6.75 -18.32 16.74
CA LEU A 621 7.23 -17.44 15.68
C LEU A 621 7.75 -18.28 14.50
N VAL A 622 7.06 -18.20 13.36
CA VAL A 622 7.44 -18.83 12.10
C VAL A 622 8.10 -17.80 11.20
N ARG A 623 9.39 -18.00 10.95
CA ARG A 623 10.22 -17.15 10.07
C ARG A 623 10.34 -17.81 8.70
N PHE A 624 10.02 -17.06 7.65
CA PHE A 624 10.16 -17.51 6.27
C PHE A 624 11.39 -16.84 5.65
N PRO A 625 12.51 -17.57 5.47
CA PRO A 625 13.72 -16.99 4.90
C PRO A 625 13.48 -16.46 3.49
N GLU A 626 14.20 -15.41 3.10
CA GLU A 626 14.16 -14.75 1.77
C GLU A 626 12.84 -14.05 1.41
N GLU A 627 11.74 -14.38 2.08
CA GLU A 627 10.41 -13.85 1.75
C GLU A 627 10.24 -12.40 2.23
N SER A 628 9.57 -11.60 1.41
CA SER A 628 9.22 -10.21 1.74
C SER A 628 7.83 -10.10 2.36
N HIS A 629 7.30 -8.88 2.49
CA HIS A 629 5.90 -8.63 2.86
C HIS A 629 4.90 -9.34 1.94
N ASP A 630 5.32 -9.73 0.74
CA ASP A 630 4.49 -10.34 -0.29
C ASP A 630 4.34 -11.87 -0.23
N LEU A 631 4.89 -12.50 0.82
CA LEU A 631 4.82 -13.95 1.06
C LEU A 631 3.46 -14.55 0.70
N SER A 632 2.34 -14.01 1.22
CA SER A 632 1.01 -14.62 1.03
C SER A 632 0.48 -14.56 -0.40
N ARG A 633 0.97 -13.64 -1.24
CA ARG A 633 0.45 -13.36 -2.59
C ARG A 633 1.40 -13.83 -3.69
N GLY A 634 2.67 -13.49 -3.57
CA GLY A 634 3.70 -13.74 -4.58
C GLY A 634 4.90 -14.57 -4.08
N GLY A 635 4.89 -14.99 -2.81
CA GLY A 635 5.98 -15.76 -2.21
C GLY A 635 6.20 -17.14 -2.83
N ARG A 636 7.29 -17.80 -2.42
CA ARG A 636 7.63 -19.13 -2.94
C ARG A 636 6.48 -20.13 -2.67
N PRO A 637 6.01 -20.90 -3.67
CA PRO A 637 4.83 -21.76 -3.54
C PRO A 637 4.78 -22.68 -2.30
N ASP A 638 5.88 -23.35 -1.99
CA ASP A 638 6.00 -24.25 -0.84
C ASP A 638 5.86 -23.49 0.50
N ARG A 639 6.42 -22.28 0.58
CA ARG A 639 6.32 -21.42 1.77
C ARG A 639 4.90 -20.86 1.95
N ARG A 640 4.19 -20.57 0.85
CA ARG A 640 2.77 -20.19 0.89
C ARG A 640 1.89 -21.32 1.43
N VAL A 641 2.12 -22.55 0.98
CA VAL A 641 1.42 -23.73 1.48
C VAL A 641 1.75 -23.98 2.95
N GLU A 642 3.02 -23.95 3.35
CA GLU A 642 3.43 -24.14 4.75
C GLU A 642 2.81 -23.07 5.67
N ARG A 643 2.78 -21.80 5.24
CA ARG A 643 2.10 -20.73 5.97
C ARG A 643 0.65 -21.07 6.25
N LEU A 644 -0.13 -21.46 5.22
CA LEU A 644 -1.54 -21.82 5.39
C LEU A 644 -1.73 -23.03 6.30
N LYS A 645 -0.86 -24.05 6.20
CA LYS A 645 -0.88 -25.20 7.11
C LYS A 645 -0.71 -24.81 8.57
N ARG A 646 0.23 -23.91 8.87
CA ARG A 646 0.48 -23.40 10.22
C ARG A 646 -0.73 -22.64 10.76
N ILE A 647 -1.33 -21.78 9.95
CA ILE A 647 -2.52 -20.99 10.31
C ILE A 647 -3.66 -21.94 10.69
N VAL A 648 -3.98 -22.89 9.80
CA VAL A 648 -5.07 -23.86 10.01
C VAL A 648 -4.81 -24.72 11.25
N ALA A 649 -3.61 -25.29 11.37
CA ALA A 649 -3.26 -26.14 12.50
C ALA A 649 -3.32 -25.38 13.83
N TRP A 650 -2.97 -24.09 13.84
CA TRP A 650 -3.08 -23.26 15.04
C TRP A 650 -4.54 -23.06 15.45
N TYR A 651 -5.41 -22.66 14.53
CA TYR A 651 -6.83 -22.50 14.83
C TYR A 651 -7.49 -23.83 15.21
N GLU A 652 -7.21 -24.92 14.49
CA GLU A 652 -7.73 -26.25 14.84
C GLU A 652 -7.29 -26.67 16.25
N LYS A 653 -6.03 -26.47 16.61
CA LYS A 653 -5.50 -26.79 17.94
C LYS A 653 -6.21 -26.04 19.07
N TYR A 654 -6.51 -24.75 18.90
CA TYR A 654 -7.03 -23.92 19.99
C TYR A 654 -8.55 -23.75 19.99
N LEU A 655 -9.19 -23.89 18.83
CA LEU A 655 -10.63 -23.75 18.66
C LEU A 655 -11.32 -25.12 18.49
N GLY A 656 -10.64 -26.13 17.97
CA GLY A 656 -11.26 -27.37 17.49
C GLY A 656 -12.10 -27.14 16.23
N THR A 657 -12.52 -28.23 15.59
CA THR A 657 -13.40 -28.25 14.41
C THR A 657 -14.57 -29.22 14.63
N ALA A 658 -15.41 -29.44 13.62
CA ALA A 658 -16.44 -30.49 13.70
C ALA A 658 -15.84 -31.91 13.70
N SER A 659 -14.63 -32.08 13.17
CA SER A 659 -13.92 -33.36 13.02
C SER A 659 -12.77 -33.54 14.02
N ALA A 660 -12.32 -32.48 14.69
CA ALA A 660 -11.28 -32.51 15.71
C ALA A 660 -11.75 -31.84 17.00
N GLU A 661 -11.73 -32.57 18.11
CA GLU A 661 -12.01 -31.99 19.42
C GLU A 661 -10.91 -31.02 19.84
N ARG A 662 -11.31 -29.92 20.49
CA ARG A 662 -10.38 -29.01 21.14
C ARG A 662 -9.71 -29.76 22.31
N PRO A 663 -8.36 -29.79 22.41
CA PRO A 663 -7.70 -30.39 23.55
C PRO A 663 -8.03 -29.63 24.85
N ALA A 664 -7.89 -30.29 26.01
CA ALA A 664 -8.20 -29.65 27.28
C ALA A 664 -7.33 -28.39 27.48
N PRO A 665 -7.85 -27.27 28.04
CA PRO A 665 -7.10 -26.01 28.16
C PRO A 665 -5.70 -26.17 28.77
N GLU A 666 -5.54 -27.10 29.70
CA GLU A 666 -4.30 -27.45 30.41
C GLU A 666 -3.26 -28.13 29.50
N GLU A 667 -3.69 -28.85 28.46
CA GLU A 667 -2.83 -29.51 27.47
C GLU A 667 -2.35 -28.55 26.36
N VAL A 668 -3.13 -27.49 26.08
CA VAL A 668 -2.82 -26.51 25.03
C VAL A 668 -1.87 -25.40 25.52
N THR A 669 -1.86 -25.15 26.83
CA THR A 669 -0.86 -24.33 27.50
C THR A 669 0.42 -25.14 27.75
N GLN A 670 1.22 -25.37 26.70
CA GLN A 670 2.64 -25.67 26.89
C GLN A 670 3.34 -24.39 27.40
N ILE A 671 3.09 -24.06 28.66
CA ILE A 671 3.94 -23.18 29.43
C ILE A 671 5.27 -23.95 29.51
N LEU A 672 6.29 -23.53 28.76
CA LEU A 672 7.64 -23.85 29.24
C LEU A 672 7.68 -23.26 30.65
N PRO A 673 7.86 -24.07 31.70
CA PRO A 673 7.96 -23.53 33.04
C PRO A 673 9.15 -22.57 33.01
N VAL A 674 8.88 -21.27 32.96
CA VAL A 674 9.90 -20.29 33.32
C VAL A 674 10.21 -20.64 34.77
N PRO A 675 11.42 -21.11 35.10
CA PRO A 675 11.72 -21.52 36.46
C PRO A 675 11.29 -20.38 37.39
N ALA A 676 10.54 -20.66 38.46
CA ALA A 676 10.12 -19.62 39.41
C ALA A 676 11.32 -18.84 39.98
N GLU A 677 12.51 -19.43 39.87
CA GLU A 677 13.80 -18.84 40.22
C GLU A 677 14.44 -18.03 39.09
N ALA A 678 14.08 -18.17 37.81
CA ALA A 678 14.67 -17.38 36.73
C ALA A 678 14.42 -15.87 36.92
N PRO A 679 13.21 -15.43 37.33
CA PRO A 679 12.94 -14.09 37.81
C PRO A 679 13.51 -13.76 39.21
N ARG A 680 14.38 -14.58 39.80
CA ARG A 680 15.18 -14.23 40.98
C ARG A 680 16.67 -14.26 40.67
N GLU A 681 17.10 -15.18 39.81
CA GLU A 681 18.47 -15.31 39.31
C GLU A 681 18.86 -14.14 38.41
N TRP A 682 18.01 -13.72 37.46
CA TRP A 682 18.25 -12.48 36.67
C TRP A 682 18.45 -11.24 37.56
N ALA A 683 17.70 -11.09 38.66
CA ALA A 683 17.75 -9.98 39.59
C ALA A 683 19.00 -10.05 40.48
N LYS A 684 19.45 -11.26 40.84
CA LYS A 684 20.76 -11.47 41.48
C LYS A 684 21.89 -11.05 40.54
N THR A 685 21.83 -11.39 39.26
CA THR A 685 22.87 -11.03 38.27
C THR A 685 22.90 -9.52 37.99
N VAL A 686 21.75 -8.86 37.86
CA VAL A 686 21.65 -7.40 37.68
C VAL A 686 22.05 -6.64 38.96
N ALA A 687 21.81 -7.21 40.13
CA ALA A 687 22.28 -6.64 41.40
C ALA A 687 23.81 -6.79 41.59
N ILE A 688 24.45 -7.80 40.97
CA ILE A 688 25.91 -7.98 41.01
C ILE A 688 26.63 -6.89 40.20
N THR A 689 26.04 -6.39 39.10
CA THR A 689 26.64 -5.30 38.29
C THR A 689 26.50 -3.90 38.89
N ASN A 690 25.66 -3.73 39.92
CA ASN A 690 25.55 -2.47 40.68
C ASN A 690 26.38 -2.47 41.98
N ARG A 691 27.24 -3.48 42.21
CA ARG A 691 28.32 -3.34 43.19
C ARG A 691 29.45 -2.57 42.52
N SER A 692 29.61 -1.32 42.93
CA SER A 692 30.77 -0.48 42.59
C SER A 692 32.07 -1.19 43.00
N ASP A 693 32.85 -1.61 42.02
CA ASP A 693 34.29 -1.84 42.17
C ASP A 693 34.97 -0.47 42.35
N GLU A 694 34.90 0.11 43.55
CA GLU A 694 35.93 1.06 43.98
C GLU A 694 37.10 0.28 44.56
N ALA A 695 38.07 -0.01 43.70
CA ALA A 695 39.44 -0.24 44.10
C ALA A 695 40.37 0.40 43.06
N ALA A 696 40.43 1.74 43.08
CA ALA A 696 41.55 2.48 42.49
C ALA A 696 42.66 2.66 43.55
N PRO A 697 43.95 2.52 43.20
CA PRO A 697 45.05 2.54 44.16
C PRO A 697 45.36 3.97 44.63
N VAL A 698 45.43 4.15 45.94
CA VAL A 698 45.84 5.39 46.60
C VAL A 698 47.37 5.53 46.52
N TYR A 699 47.85 6.60 45.89
CA TYR A 699 49.21 7.11 46.08
C TYR A 699 49.24 8.05 47.29
N GLU A 700 50.16 7.78 48.22
CA GLU A 700 50.40 8.57 49.43
C GLU A 700 50.88 9.99 49.10
N VAL A 701 50.27 10.99 49.74
CA VAL A 701 50.96 12.24 50.10
C VAL A 701 50.57 12.60 51.54
N ALA A 702 51.59 12.98 52.31
CA ALA A 702 51.60 13.09 53.76
C ALA A 702 50.81 14.28 54.35
N ALA A 703 50.27 14.02 55.55
CA ALA A 703 50.09 14.87 56.74
C ALA A 703 49.60 16.33 56.59
N GLU A 704 48.47 16.65 57.23
CA GLU A 704 48.44 17.34 58.53
C GLU A 704 47.01 17.37 59.13
N GLN A 705 46.94 17.37 60.46
CA GLN A 705 45.74 17.32 61.31
C GLN A 705 45.03 18.68 61.36
N GLU A 706 43.70 18.71 61.42
CA GLU A 706 42.98 19.35 62.53
C GLU A 706 41.48 19.02 62.55
N VAL A 707 40.92 19.09 63.75
CA VAL A 707 39.70 18.46 64.26
C VAL A 707 38.55 19.46 64.31
N ALA A 708 37.31 19.03 64.02
CA ALA A 708 36.10 19.61 64.61
C ALA A 708 34.97 18.56 64.73
N PRO A 709 34.12 18.61 65.77
CA PRO A 709 33.42 17.45 66.33
C PRO A 709 31.99 17.22 65.80
N GLU A 710 31.50 15.99 66.08
CA GLU A 710 30.20 15.37 65.78
C GLU A 710 28.94 16.20 66.12
N PRO A 711 27.80 15.83 65.51
CA PRO A 711 26.57 15.66 66.27
C PRO A 711 26.07 14.20 66.26
N ALA A 712 25.47 13.87 67.40
CA ALA A 712 24.93 12.58 67.85
C ALA A 712 23.63 12.14 67.11
N PRO A 713 23.16 10.89 67.32
CA PRO A 713 22.36 10.14 66.36
C PRO A 713 20.86 10.27 66.57
N VAL A 714 20.07 10.05 65.51
CA VAL A 714 18.63 9.77 65.61
C VAL A 714 18.29 8.51 64.80
N GLU A 715 17.57 7.61 65.48
CA GLU A 715 17.12 6.29 65.07
C GLU A 715 16.20 6.30 63.85
N ALA A 716 16.28 5.21 63.08
CA ALA A 716 15.44 4.92 61.92
C ALA A 716 14.04 4.46 62.34
N ALA A 717 13.01 5.01 61.68
CA ALA A 717 11.67 4.46 61.61
C ALA A 717 11.26 4.29 60.13
N GLU A 718 10.55 3.20 59.85
CA GLU A 718 10.17 2.68 58.53
C GLU A 718 9.36 3.68 57.67
N PRO A 719 9.50 3.67 56.32
CA PRO A 719 8.68 4.52 55.46
C PRO A 719 7.27 3.94 55.22
N GLU A 720 6.27 4.81 55.42
CA GLU A 720 4.85 4.58 55.17
C GLU A 720 4.51 4.35 53.69
N VAL A 721 3.51 3.50 53.49
CA VAL A 721 2.80 3.21 52.24
C VAL A 721 2.01 4.43 51.79
N ILE A 722 2.31 4.97 50.60
CA ILE A 722 1.47 5.99 49.93
C ILE A 722 0.51 5.27 48.98
N GLN A 723 -0.79 5.31 49.29
CA GLN A 723 -1.87 4.85 48.42
C GLN A 723 -2.24 5.90 47.35
N PRO A 724 -2.79 5.49 46.19
CA PRO A 724 -3.26 6.41 45.17
C PRO A 724 -4.59 7.06 45.54
N MET A 725 -4.68 8.38 45.38
CA MET A 725 -5.91 9.16 45.46
C MET A 725 -6.79 8.94 44.21
N VAL A 726 -8.05 8.60 44.45
CA VAL A 726 -9.19 8.70 43.52
C VAL A 726 -10.06 9.88 43.99
N PRO A 727 -10.53 10.79 43.13
CA PRO A 727 -11.55 11.75 43.52
C PRO A 727 -12.95 11.09 43.49
N GLU A 728 -13.60 11.02 44.65
CA GLU A 728 -15.01 10.63 44.80
C GLU A 728 -15.97 11.82 44.58
N PHE A 729 -16.92 11.63 43.68
CA PHE A 729 -18.34 11.95 43.85
C PHE A 729 -19.08 10.82 43.12
N ALA A 730 -20.14 10.16 43.59
CA ALA A 730 -20.79 9.99 44.88
C ALA A 730 -21.90 8.96 44.60
N THR A 731 -21.87 7.79 45.22
CA THR A 731 -23.00 6.84 45.21
C THR A 731 -24.01 7.25 46.28
N ALA A 732 -25.29 7.35 45.92
CA ALA A 732 -26.39 7.33 46.88
C ALA A 732 -27.59 6.57 46.28
N GLU A 733 -28.11 5.62 47.05
CA GLU A 733 -29.28 4.81 46.74
C GLU A 733 -30.54 5.68 46.56
N ALA A 734 -31.35 5.33 45.56
CA ALA A 734 -32.61 5.99 45.24
C ALA A 734 -33.74 5.59 46.21
N PRO A 735 -34.63 6.51 46.64
CA PRO A 735 -35.86 6.15 47.31
C PRO A 735 -36.93 5.72 46.28
N ILE A 736 -37.68 4.68 46.64
CA ILE A 736 -38.93 4.27 45.97
C ILE A 736 -39.98 5.36 46.20
N VAL A 737 -40.57 5.88 45.12
CA VAL A 737 -41.82 6.67 45.14
C VAL A 737 -42.77 6.03 44.12
N GLU A 738 -43.93 5.58 44.60
CA GLU A 738 -45.05 5.09 43.78
C GLU A 738 -45.76 6.26 43.04
N PRO A 739 -46.50 5.98 41.95
CA PRO A 739 -46.81 6.96 40.92
C PRO A 739 -48.04 7.80 41.29
N GLU A 740 -47.92 9.13 41.24
CA GLU A 740 -49.06 10.04 41.21
C GLU A 740 -49.03 10.93 39.95
N ALA A 741 -50.06 10.70 39.12
CA ALA A 741 -50.72 11.56 38.15
C ALA A 741 -49.95 12.70 37.46
N LEU A 742 -49.66 12.50 36.18
CA LEU A 742 -49.38 13.56 35.21
C LEU A 742 -50.65 14.38 34.91
N PRO A 743 -50.59 15.72 34.83
CA PRO A 743 -51.65 16.52 34.24
C PRO A 743 -51.54 16.52 32.70
N ASP A 744 -52.70 16.42 32.04
CA ASP A 744 -52.87 16.43 30.59
C ASP A 744 -52.23 17.65 29.90
N LEU A 745 -51.56 17.41 28.78
CA LEU A 745 -51.17 18.44 27.81
C LEU A 745 -51.72 18.09 26.42
N PRO A 746 -52.04 19.11 25.61
CA PRO A 746 -53.14 19.08 24.65
C PRO A 746 -52.79 18.42 23.31
N GLU A 747 -53.81 17.88 22.66
CA GLU A 747 -53.78 17.29 21.32
C GLU A 747 -53.37 18.31 20.24
N PRO A 748 -52.62 17.91 19.20
CA PRO A 748 -52.43 18.72 18.02
C PRO A 748 -53.64 18.60 17.05
N GLU A 749 -54.22 19.75 16.72
CA GLU A 749 -55.29 19.93 15.73
C GLU A 749 -54.87 19.51 14.31
N GLU A 750 -55.81 18.89 13.58
CA GLU A 750 -55.73 18.55 12.16
C GLU A 750 -55.73 19.80 11.24
N PRO A 751 -55.07 19.76 10.06
CA PRO A 751 -55.36 20.69 8.97
C PRO A 751 -56.63 20.26 8.19
N PRO A 752 -57.40 21.21 7.61
CA PRO A 752 -58.70 20.91 7.01
C PRO A 752 -58.60 20.27 5.62
N ALA A 753 -59.58 19.40 5.36
CA ALA A 753 -59.84 18.71 4.09
C ALA A 753 -60.54 19.61 3.06
N GLU A 754 -60.26 19.35 1.77
CA GLU A 754 -61.27 19.51 0.71
C GLU A 754 -61.47 18.19 -0.03
N ALA A 755 -62.73 17.93 -0.34
CA ALA A 755 -63.32 16.63 -0.56
C ALA A 755 -63.53 16.29 -2.05
N ALA A 756 -63.44 14.98 -2.29
CA ALA A 756 -64.16 14.08 -3.21
C ALA A 756 -64.95 14.63 -4.41
N PRO A 757 -65.01 13.83 -5.49
CA PRO A 757 -66.24 13.06 -5.66
C PRO A 757 -66.06 11.57 -6.00
N GLU A 758 -67.21 10.93 -6.08
CA GLU A 758 -67.55 9.52 -5.87
C GLU A 758 -67.32 8.55 -7.05
N SER A 759 -67.46 7.28 -6.67
CA SER A 759 -67.33 6.00 -7.38
C SER A 759 -68.32 5.70 -8.52
N GLY A 760 -67.82 4.97 -9.53
CA GLY A 760 -68.57 4.13 -10.49
C GLY A 760 -67.62 3.49 -11.54
N PRO A 761 -67.88 2.26 -12.04
CA PRO A 761 -66.87 1.18 -12.14
C PRO A 761 -66.31 0.89 -13.56
N GLU A 762 -65.38 -0.09 -13.63
CA GLU A 762 -64.63 -0.67 -14.80
C GLU A 762 -63.23 -0.06 -15.01
N ALA A 763 -62.11 -0.78 -15.24
CA ALA A 763 -61.73 -2.18 -15.26
C ALA A 763 -60.18 -2.28 -15.20
N GLU A 764 -59.66 -3.40 -14.70
CA GLU A 764 -58.23 -3.76 -14.57
C GLU A 764 -57.51 -4.01 -15.91
N PRO A 765 -56.22 -4.40 -15.89
CA PRO A 765 -56.02 -5.83 -16.07
C PRO A 765 -55.03 -6.44 -15.07
N GLU A 766 -55.51 -7.31 -14.18
CA GLU A 766 -54.75 -8.52 -13.85
C GLU A 766 -54.79 -9.46 -15.06
N LEU A 767 -53.66 -10.07 -15.40
CA LEU A 767 -53.66 -11.34 -16.13
C LEU A 767 -52.83 -12.35 -15.34
N ALA A 768 -53.50 -12.98 -14.39
CA ALA A 768 -53.22 -14.34 -13.95
C ALA A 768 -54.01 -15.34 -14.85
N PRO A 769 -53.81 -16.66 -14.71
CA PRO A 769 -53.63 -17.62 -15.80
C PRO A 769 -54.92 -17.98 -16.57
N ILE A 770 -54.78 -18.33 -17.85
CA ILE A 770 -55.81 -19.09 -18.58
C ILE A 770 -55.18 -20.36 -19.15
N VAL A 771 -55.56 -21.47 -18.52
CA VAL A 771 -55.62 -22.80 -19.14
C VAL A 771 -56.95 -22.91 -19.86
N ALA A 772 -56.93 -23.24 -21.15
CA ALA A 772 -58.08 -23.82 -21.83
C ALA A 772 -57.60 -24.91 -22.78
N GLU A 773 -58.19 -26.08 -22.59
CA GLU A 773 -57.98 -27.34 -23.26
C GLU A 773 -58.10 -27.26 -24.78
N ALA A 774 -57.21 -27.97 -25.48
CA ALA A 774 -57.49 -28.54 -26.78
C ALA A 774 -57.52 -30.08 -26.63
N ALA A 775 -58.65 -30.68 -26.98
CA ALA A 775 -58.79 -32.11 -27.23
C ALA A 775 -59.02 -32.35 -28.73
N PRO A 776 -58.95 -33.60 -29.22
CA PRO A 776 -57.79 -34.50 -29.24
C PRO A 776 -57.35 -34.75 -30.69
N VAL A 777 -56.06 -34.95 -30.96
CA VAL A 777 -55.64 -35.63 -32.20
C VAL A 777 -54.54 -36.64 -31.88
N THR A 778 -54.93 -37.88 -32.16
CA THR A 778 -54.27 -39.19 -32.13
C THR A 778 -52.81 -39.26 -32.58
N GLU A 779 -52.05 -40.07 -31.83
CA GLU A 779 -50.82 -40.76 -32.24
C GLU A 779 -50.98 -41.52 -33.57
N PRO A 780 -49.88 -41.68 -34.32
CA PRO A 780 -49.60 -42.91 -35.02
C PRO A 780 -48.45 -43.68 -34.35
N GLU A 781 -48.72 -44.97 -34.13
CA GLU A 781 -47.84 -46.02 -33.63
C GLU A 781 -46.52 -46.21 -34.41
N PRO A 782 -45.52 -46.90 -33.81
CA PRO A 782 -44.15 -47.03 -34.30
C PRO A 782 -43.91 -48.28 -35.16
N GLU A 783 -42.77 -48.31 -35.88
CA GLU A 783 -41.86 -49.47 -36.13
C GLU A 783 -40.94 -49.21 -37.36
N PRO A 784 -39.81 -49.95 -37.56
CA PRO A 784 -38.94 -50.66 -36.61
C PRO A 784 -37.42 -50.40 -36.80
N GLU A 785 -36.63 -50.83 -35.83
CA GLU A 785 -35.16 -50.91 -35.84
C GLU A 785 -34.58 -51.90 -36.88
N PRO A 786 -33.27 -51.79 -37.19
CA PRO A 786 -32.46 -52.96 -37.52
C PRO A 786 -31.41 -53.28 -36.44
N VAL A 787 -31.43 -54.56 -36.08
CA VAL A 787 -30.56 -55.36 -35.21
C VAL A 787 -29.13 -55.48 -35.75
N VAL A 788 -28.10 -55.45 -34.86
CA VAL A 788 -26.90 -56.32 -34.94
C VAL A 788 -26.41 -56.71 -33.52
N GLU A 789 -25.97 -57.96 -33.43
CA GLU A 789 -25.78 -58.92 -32.33
C GLU A 789 -24.59 -58.75 -31.32
N PRO A 790 -24.50 -59.59 -30.25
CA PRO A 790 -23.74 -59.32 -29.03
C PRO A 790 -22.48 -60.20 -28.77
N ALA A 791 -21.86 -59.94 -27.60
CA ALA A 791 -20.96 -60.76 -26.76
C ALA A 791 -19.44 -60.48 -26.86
N VAL A 792 -18.74 -60.29 -25.72
CA VAL A 792 -18.21 -61.32 -24.79
C VAL A 792 -17.44 -60.63 -23.62
N GLU A 793 -17.72 -61.02 -22.36
CA GLU A 793 -16.82 -60.86 -21.19
C GLU A 793 -15.87 -62.08 -21.08
N PRO A 794 -14.71 -61.98 -20.40
CA PRO A 794 -14.68 -62.62 -19.08
C PRO A 794 -13.79 -61.96 -17.98
N GLU A 795 -14.37 -61.96 -16.77
CA GLU A 795 -13.87 -62.29 -15.41
C GLU A 795 -12.69 -61.60 -14.67
N PRO A 796 -12.72 -61.59 -13.30
CA PRO A 796 -11.93 -60.72 -12.42
C PRO A 796 -10.97 -61.42 -11.41
N LEU A 797 -10.26 -60.58 -10.60
CA LEU A 797 -9.59 -60.79 -9.28
C LEU A 797 -8.05 -60.96 -9.24
N PRO A 798 -7.33 -60.70 -8.09
CA PRO A 798 -7.69 -60.04 -6.81
C PRO A 798 -6.62 -59.06 -6.21
N ALA A 799 -6.97 -58.47 -5.05
CA ALA A 799 -6.23 -57.55 -4.17
C ALA A 799 -5.09 -58.15 -3.31
N VAL A 800 -4.18 -57.32 -2.79
CA VAL A 800 -3.41 -57.57 -1.54
C VAL A 800 -3.15 -56.26 -0.77
N ALA A 801 -3.24 -56.36 0.56
CA ALA A 801 -3.23 -55.32 1.59
C ALA A 801 -1.84 -54.95 2.15
N GLU A 802 -1.87 -53.96 3.05
CA GLU A 802 -0.83 -53.28 3.83
C GLU A 802 0.22 -54.17 4.54
N ALA A 803 1.44 -53.64 4.65
CA ALA A 803 2.35 -53.87 5.79
C ALA A 803 3.38 -52.73 5.94
N GLU A 804 3.75 -52.52 7.19
CA GLU A 804 4.43 -51.40 7.84
C GLU A 804 5.98 -51.55 7.87
N LEU A 805 6.69 -50.47 8.29
CA LEU A 805 8.00 -50.41 9.01
C LEU A 805 9.31 -49.94 8.29
N VAL A 806 9.77 -48.77 8.79
CA VAL A 806 11.10 -48.42 9.36
C VAL A 806 12.29 -48.03 8.47
N LEU A 807 12.76 -46.80 8.75
CA LEU A 807 14.05 -46.16 8.43
C LEU A 807 15.17 -46.65 9.36
N GLU A 808 16.37 -46.95 8.84
CA GLU A 808 17.63 -46.72 9.55
C GLU A 808 18.77 -46.29 8.60
N SER A 809 19.44 -45.22 9.06
CA SER A 809 20.73 -44.58 8.77
C SER A 809 21.78 -45.18 7.83
N GLU A 810 22.44 -44.29 7.06
CA GLU A 810 23.79 -44.47 6.48
C GLU A 810 24.87 -43.73 7.29
N PRO A 811 26.12 -44.23 7.31
CA PRO A 811 27.31 -43.42 7.58
C PRO A 811 28.33 -43.42 6.42
N GLU A 812 29.04 -42.29 6.26
CA GLU A 812 30.20 -42.11 5.35
C GLU A 812 31.40 -43.03 5.70
N PRO A 813 32.37 -43.27 4.77
CA PRO A 813 33.59 -42.42 4.73
C PRO A 813 34.37 -42.28 3.36
N VAL A 814 35.04 -41.13 3.19
CA VAL A 814 36.49 -40.89 2.85
C VAL A 814 37.12 -41.20 1.45
N LEU A 815 37.61 -40.11 0.82
CA LEU A 815 38.82 -39.82 -0.01
C LEU A 815 39.69 -40.93 -0.67
N ALA A 816 40.09 -40.71 -1.94
CA ALA A 816 41.51 -40.52 -2.36
C ALA A 816 41.69 -40.27 -3.88
N GLU A 817 42.59 -39.33 -4.22
CA GLU A 817 43.14 -39.00 -5.54
C GLU A 817 44.14 -40.07 -6.06
N ALA A 818 44.35 -40.16 -7.39
CA ALA A 818 45.65 -39.98 -8.08
C ALA A 818 45.82 -40.76 -9.41
N GLN A 819 46.23 -40.00 -10.45
CA GLN A 819 47.20 -40.29 -11.52
C GLN A 819 46.86 -41.16 -12.77
N GLY A 820 47.06 -40.55 -13.95
CA GLY A 820 47.72 -41.20 -15.11
C GLY A 820 47.06 -41.00 -16.49
N GLU A 821 47.69 -40.17 -17.34
CA GLU A 821 47.61 -40.16 -18.84
C GLU A 821 47.84 -41.58 -19.45
N PRO A 822 47.46 -41.92 -20.73
CA PRO A 822 47.59 -41.08 -21.94
C PRO A 822 46.53 -41.24 -23.10
N GLU A 823 46.60 -40.31 -24.06
CA GLU A 823 46.06 -40.33 -25.46
C GLU A 823 46.84 -41.33 -26.38
N PRO A 824 46.55 -41.57 -27.69
CA PRO A 824 45.41 -41.18 -28.58
C PRO A 824 44.87 -42.29 -29.54
N GLY A 825 43.80 -41.98 -30.32
CA GLY A 825 43.42 -42.61 -31.60
C GLY A 825 42.02 -43.27 -31.62
N SER A 826 41.14 -43.18 -32.63
CA SER A 826 41.20 -42.71 -34.02
C SER A 826 39.77 -42.56 -34.60
N THR A 827 39.52 -41.52 -35.42
CA THR A 827 38.67 -41.42 -36.66
C THR A 827 37.30 -42.13 -36.74
N ILE A 828 36.21 -41.46 -37.21
CA ILE A 828 35.77 -41.30 -38.62
C ILE A 828 34.64 -40.23 -38.64
N THR A 829 34.75 -39.06 -39.31
CA THR A 829 34.49 -38.66 -40.73
C THR A 829 33.03 -38.25 -41.06
N GLU A 830 32.86 -36.96 -41.40
CA GLU A 830 31.70 -36.32 -42.09
C GLU A 830 31.92 -36.24 -43.63
N PRO A 831 30.87 -36.04 -44.45
CA PRO A 831 31.00 -35.77 -45.89
C PRO A 831 30.81 -34.29 -46.29
N GLU A 832 31.51 -33.89 -47.36
CA GLU A 832 31.58 -32.56 -48.01
C GLU A 832 30.52 -32.28 -49.11
N LEU A 833 30.11 -31.00 -49.20
CA LEU A 833 29.99 -30.03 -50.33
C LEU A 833 29.23 -30.34 -51.66
N PRO A 834 28.75 -29.28 -52.38
CA PRO A 834 29.55 -28.62 -53.43
C PRO A 834 29.45 -27.07 -53.54
N ALA A 835 30.43 -26.46 -54.23
CA ALA A 835 30.66 -25.03 -54.57
C ALA A 835 29.94 -24.56 -55.88
N PHE A 836 29.83 -23.27 -56.25
CA PHE A 836 30.89 -22.37 -56.78
C PHE A 836 30.46 -20.89 -57.03
N ASP A 837 31.49 -20.02 -57.06
CA ASP A 837 31.77 -18.78 -57.85
C ASP A 837 31.83 -17.38 -57.18
N GLU A 838 33.04 -16.80 -57.23
CA GLU A 838 33.46 -15.41 -56.92
C GLU A 838 33.72 -14.59 -58.20
N PRO A 839 33.94 -13.25 -58.08
CA PRO A 839 34.96 -12.59 -58.91
C PRO A 839 35.94 -11.66 -58.15
N VAL A 840 37.23 -12.00 -58.24
CA VAL A 840 38.48 -11.21 -58.51
C VAL A 840 38.58 -9.71 -58.13
N ALA A 841 39.64 -9.37 -57.38
CA ALA A 841 40.19 -8.01 -57.16
C ALA A 841 41.62 -7.84 -57.74
N PRO A 842 42.11 -6.60 -58.02
CA PRO A 842 43.50 -6.33 -58.49
C PRO A 842 44.49 -5.90 -57.35
N PRO A 843 45.83 -5.85 -57.62
CA PRO A 843 46.90 -6.18 -56.65
C PRO A 843 47.64 -4.97 -55.96
N PRO A 844 48.61 -5.22 -55.02
CA PRO A 844 49.06 -4.26 -53.99
C PRO A 844 50.55 -3.82 -54.02
N LEU A 845 50.93 -2.96 -53.04
CA LEU A 845 52.22 -2.78 -52.28
C LEU A 845 52.81 -1.34 -52.26
N PRO A 846 53.68 -0.91 -51.30
CA PRO A 846 54.10 -1.48 -49.98
C PRO A 846 54.23 -0.50 -48.75
N GLU A 847 53.90 -1.02 -47.56
CA GLU A 847 54.61 -1.12 -46.25
C GLU A 847 55.71 -0.15 -45.65
N GLN A 848 55.56 0.06 -44.32
CA GLN A 848 56.55 0.17 -43.19
C GLN A 848 56.98 1.57 -42.63
N PRO A 849 57.40 1.71 -41.33
CA PRO A 849 57.31 0.82 -40.14
C PRO A 849 56.91 1.51 -38.79
N GLU A 850 56.57 0.69 -37.79
CA GLU A 850 56.48 1.01 -36.35
C GLU A 850 57.86 1.25 -35.70
N PRO A 851 57.90 1.77 -34.44
CA PRO A 851 58.60 0.98 -33.42
C PRO A 851 58.03 1.07 -31.99
N GLN A 852 58.17 -0.05 -31.25
CA GLN A 852 58.46 -0.14 -29.80
C GLN A 852 59.84 -0.86 -29.65
N PRO A 853 60.52 -1.00 -28.46
CA PRO A 853 60.09 -0.77 -27.06
C PRO A 853 61.12 -0.12 -26.06
N GLU A 854 60.61 0.29 -24.88
CA GLU A 854 61.19 0.33 -23.48
C GLU A 854 62.51 1.10 -23.13
N PRO A 855 62.92 1.34 -21.84
CA PRO A 855 62.26 1.26 -20.51
C PRO A 855 62.56 2.43 -19.50
N VAL A 856 61.82 2.46 -18.37
CA VAL A 856 62.16 2.86 -16.96
C VAL A 856 62.94 4.16 -16.65
N GLY A 857 62.39 5.00 -15.74
CA GLY A 857 63.20 5.91 -14.91
C GLY A 857 62.42 7.02 -14.17
N ALA A 858 62.40 6.95 -12.83
CA ALA A 858 61.84 7.94 -11.91
C ALA A 858 62.62 9.28 -11.88
N ALA A 859 61.92 10.40 -11.65
CA ALA A 859 62.28 11.43 -10.65
C ALA A 859 61.39 12.70 -10.72
N SER A 860 61.16 13.23 -9.53
CA SER A 860 60.59 14.51 -9.10
C SER A 860 60.79 15.77 -9.98
N SER A 861 59.81 16.68 -9.95
CA SER A 861 59.86 17.99 -9.26
C SER A 861 59.15 19.13 -10.01
N SER A 862 58.26 19.80 -9.26
CA SER A 862 57.99 21.25 -9.21
C SER A 862 57.81 22.10 -10.47
N ALA A 863 56.72 22.89 -10.39
CA ALA A 863 56.56 24.31 -10.79
C ALA A 863 55.65 24.60 -12.01
N GLU A 864 54.47 25.15 -11.70
CA GLU A 864 53.70 26.10 -12.53
C GLU A 864 54.48 27.43 -12.75
N PRO A 865 53.97 28.49 -13.44
CA PRO A 865 52.75 28.66 -14.25
C PRO A 865 53.01 29.36 -15.63
N THR A 866 51.99 29.48 -16.49
CA THR A 866 51.64 30.76 -17.15
C THR A 866 50.32 30.65 -17.95
N ALA A 867 49.51 31.68 -17.82
CA ALA A 867 48.18 31.86 -18.38
C ALA A 867 48.16 32.55 -19.75
N GLN A 868 47.06 32.35 -20.50
CA GLN A 868 46.35 33.25 -21.46
C GLN A 868 45.63 32.38 -22.51
N ALA A 869 44.45 32.67 -23.05
CA ALA A 869 43.41 33.67 -22.83
C ALA A 869 42.15 33.16 -23.58
N ALA A 870 40.95 33.44 -23.07
CA ALA A 870 39.70 33.29 -23.80
C ALA A 870 39.42 34.51 -24.70
N PRO A 871 38.61 34.39 -25.76
CA PRO A 871 37.96 35.53 -26.38
C PRO A 871 36.47 35.66 -25.99
N ASP A 872 36.06 36.92 -26.02
CA ASP A 872 34.94 37.57 -25.38
C ASP A 872 33.68 37.68 -26.27
N VAL A 873 32.56 37.98 -25.61
CA VAL A 873 31.20 38.20 -26.13
C VAL A 873 30.93 39.71 -26.18
N SER A 874 30.08 40.17 -27.11
CA SER A 874 29.51 41.53 -27.06
C SER A 874 28.15 41.56 -27.76
N ALA A 875 27.11 42.28 -27.37
CA ALA A 875 26.69 43.01 -26.16
C ALA A 875 25.29 43.61 -26.46
N THR A 876 24.51 44.01 -25.43
CA THR A 876 23.72 45.27 -25.23
C THR A 876 22.67 45.05 -24.11
N LEU A 877 22.92 45.41 -22.83
CA LEU A 877 22.61 46.66 -22.07
C LEU A 877 21.10 46.98 -21.91
N VAL A 878 20.54 47.16 -20.69
CA VAL A 878 20.52 48.38 -19.83
C VAL A 878 20.24 47.97 -18.34
N ALA A 879 21.17 48.09 -17.38
CA ALA A 879 21.48 49.15 -16.39
C ALA A 879 20.52 49.32 -15.19
N TRP A 880 21.04 49.34 -13.94
CA TRP A 880 20.92 50.34 -12.84
C TRP A 880 21.82 49.91 -11.62
N PRO A 881 22.18 50.79 -10.65
CA PRO A 881 23.56 51.06 -10.24
C PRO A 881 24.03 50.57 -8.84
N THR A 882 25.33 50.23 -8.81
CA THR A 882 26.41 50.43 -7.82
C THR A 882 26.12 50.69 -6.33
N GLY A 883 26.79 49.88 -5.49
CA GLY A 883 27.32 50.23 -4.17
C GLY A 883 28.27 49.13 -3.66
N ALA A 884 29.57 49.45 -3.48
CA ALA A 884 30.64 48.54 -3.05
C ALA A 884 31.17 48.96 -1.64
N PRO A 885 32.30 48.41 -1.11
CA PRO A 885 32.40 47.16 -0.35
C PRO A 885 33.19 47.31 0.99
N ALA A 886 33.33 46.23 1.77
CA ALA A 886 34.45 45.95 2.71
C ALA A 886 34.19 44.61 3.42
N ALA A 887 35.13 43.79 3.90
CA ALA A 887 36.55 43.50 3.68
C ALA A 887 36.82 42.25 4.56
N SER A 888 37.57 41.26 4.08
CA SER A 888 38.05 40.13 4.91
C SER A 888 39.36 40.49 5.63
N PRO A 889 39.70 39.79 6.73
CA PRO A 889 40.93 39.00 6.71
C PRO A 889 40.89 37.66 7.51
N GLU A 890 42.01 36.96 7.44
CA GLU A 890 42.29 35.53 7.56
C GLU A 890 42.63 34.98 8.99
N ASN A 891 42.49 33.65 9.14
CA ASN A 891 43.31 32.62 9.82
C ASN A 891 43.89 32.76 11.25
N GLY A 892 43.68 31.72 12.08
CA GLY A 892 44.62 31.25 13.13
C GLY A 892 44.01 30.68 14.44
N ALA A 893 44.21 29.37 14.74
CA ALA A 893 43.82 28.63 15.97
C ALA A 893 44.79 28.83 17.17
N PRO A 894 44.72 28.15 18.34
CA PRO A 894 43.64 27.45 19.10
C PRO A 894 43.52 27.90 20.60
N ALA A 895 42.43 27.58 21.34
CA ALA A 895 42.39 27.37 22.82
C ALA A 895 40.97 27.04 23.36
N GLU A 896 40.91 26.60 24.63
CA GLU A 896 39.95 25.70 25.29
C GLU A 896 38.58 26.24 25.74
N ALA A 897 37.64 25.27 25.82
CA ALA A 897 36.53 25.02 26.76
C ALA A 897 35.79 26.18 27.49
N GLY A 898 34.50 26.31 27.15
CA GLY A 898 33.44 26.61 28.12
C GLY A 898 32.30 27.50 27.63
N SER A 899 31.20 26.90 27.17
CA SER A 899 29.78 27.26 27.45
C SER A 899 28.83 26.70 26.38
N PHE A 900 27.84 25.91 26.80
CA PHE A 900 26.66 25.56 26.01
C PHE A 900 25.82 26.82 25.73
N GLU A 901 25.43 27.08 24.48
CA GLU A 901 24.09 27.53 24.04
C GLU A 901 24.01 27.80 22.52
N GLU A 902 22.84 27.43 21.97
CA GLU A 902 22.15 27.88 20.75
C GLU A 902 22.74 27.62 19.34
N ALA A 903 22.25 26.54 18.73
CA ALA A 903 22.12 26.40 17.28
C ALA A 903 20.90 27.21 16.78
N THR A 904 21.16 28.35 16.13
CA THR A 904 20.13 29.11 15.41
C THR A 904 19.63 28.36 14.19
N SER A 905 18.34 28.03 14.20
CA SER A 905 17.54 27.69 13.03
C SER A 905 17.43 28.90 12.10
N VAL A 906 17.72 28.71 10.81
CA VAL A 906 17.29 29.62 9.74
C VAL A 906 16.48 28.78 8.75
N ILE A 907 15.16 28.91 8.86
CA ILE A 907 14.18 28.44 7.87
C ILE A 907 13.97 29.58 6.86
N PRO A 908 14.08 29.36 5.54
CA PRO A 908 13.69 30.35 4.56
C PRO A 908 12.16 30.46 4.44
N ALA A 909 11.70 31.69 4.29
CA ALA A 909 10.31 32.10 4.11
C ALA A 909 9.68 31.52 2.83
N TRP A 910 8.46 30.98 2.95
CA TRP A 910 7.61 30.62 1.82
C TRP A 910 6.84 31.86 1.31
N GLN A 911 6.98 32.15 0.03
CA GLN A 911 6.23 33.17 -0.70
C GLN A 911 4.98 32.56 -1.36
N GLN A 912 3.89 33.31 -1.30
CA GLN A 912 2.54 33.00 -1.81
C GLN A 912 2.50 32.76 -3.32
N THR A 913 1.63 31.82 -3.74
CA THR A 913 0.97 31.83 -5.04
C THR A 913 -0.46 32.34 -4.89
N ASP A 914 -0.76 33.37 -5.68
CA ASP A 914 -2.01 34.12 -5.81
C ASP A 914 -2.86 33.54 -6.99
N PRO A 915 -4.05 34.08 -7.33
CA PRO A 915 -5.37 33.66 -6.85
C PRO A 915 -6.30 33.32 -8.05
N ASN A 916 -7.52 32.88 -7.74
CA ASN A 916 -8.65 32.66 -8.67
C ASN A 916 -8.68 31.30 -9.40
N ALA A 917 -9.25 30.29 -8.75
CA ALA A 917 -10.70 30.02 -8.82
C ALA A 917 -11.00 28.58 -8.31
N ASP A 918 -11.38 28.42 -7.05
CA ASP A 918 -12.77 28.35 -6.51
C ASP A 918 -13.50 27.01 -6.79
N ALA A 919 -13.44 26.08 -5.82
CA ALA A 919 -14.50 25.09 -5.56
C ALA A 919 -14.52 24.71 -4.07
N LYS A 920 -15.60 25.16 -3.39
CA LYS A 920 -15.90 25.08 -1.93
C LYS A 920 -14.95 25.88 -1.04
N ARG A 921 -15.27 27.17 -0.89
CA ARG A 921 -14.69 28.12 0.06
C ARG A 921 -14.78 27.62 1.50
N THR A 922 -13.77 26.89 1.96
CA THR A 922 -13.30 27.07 3.33
C THR A 922 -12.72 28.47 3.37
N VAL A 923 -13.48 29.45 3.85
CA VAL A 923 -12.92 30.78 4.12
C VAL A 923 -12.04 30.59 5.36
N SER A 924 -10.84 30.05 5.16
CA SER A 924 -9.75 30.29 6.08
C SER A 924 -9.54 31.79 5.99
N LEU A 925 -10.09 32.53 6.94
CA LEU A 925 -9.98 33.98 7.02
C LEU A 925 -8.54 34.29 7.42
N GLN A 926 -7.62 34.09 6.48
CA GLN A 926 -6.27 34.59 6.60
C GLN A 926 -6.39 36.11 6.68
N ALA A 927 -5.92 36.66 7.78
CA ALA A 927 -6.13 38.06 8.09
C ALA A 927 -5.57 38.95 6.96
N MET A 928 -6.47 39.72 6.34
CA MET A 928 -6.24 40.43 5.06
C MET A 928 -5.61 41.81 5.31
N PRO A 929 -4.89 42.39 4.33
CA PRO A 929 -4.45 43.78 4.39
C PRO A 929 -5.66 44.74 4.41
N PRO A 930 -5.57 45.90 5.09
CA PRO A 930 -6.69 46.86 5.19
C PRO A 930 -7.26 47.35 3.84
N GLU A 931 -6.49 47.24 2.76
CA GLU A 931 -6.83 47.76 1.43
C GLU A 931 -7.88 46.91 0.68
N GLU A 932 -8.00 45.61 0.98
CA GLU A 932 -9.00 44.72 0.35
C GLU A 932 -10.41 44.92 0.91
N ILE A 933 -10.55 45.36 2.17
CA ILE A 933 -11.84 45.58 2.85
C ILE A 933 -12.58 46.80 2.29
N ALA A 934 -11.84 47.82 1.80
CA ALA A 934 -12.42 49.02 1.20
C ALA A 934 -13.15 48.77 -0.14
N SER A 935 -13.08 47.54 -0.68
CA SER A 935 -13.69 47.17 -1.98
C SER A 935 -15.14 46.69 -1.92
N GLY A 936 -15.77 46.65 -0.73
CA GLY A 936 -17.23 46.56 -0.59
C GLY A 936 -17.85 45.16 -0.63
N ALA A 937 -17.30 44.19 0.11
CA ALA A 937 -17.98 42.93 0.41
C ALA A 937 -18.77 43.04 1.72
N GLY A 938 -20.07 42.69 1.72
CA GLY A 938 -20.98 42.87 2.85
C GLY A 938 -20.73 41.87 3.99
N PHE A 939 -19.92 42.26 4.96
CA PHE A 939 -19.70 41.52 6.21
C PHE A 939 -20.50 42.16 7.35
N ALA A 940 -20.93 41.36 8.32
CA ALA A 940 -21.73 41.86 9.45
C ALA A 940 -20.88 42.32 10.64
N ALA A 941 -19.64 41.85 10.74
CA ALA A 941 -18.69 42.27 11.76
C ALA A 941 -17.23 42.07 11.31
N LEU A 942 -16.29 42.73 11.99
CA LEU A 942 -14.84 42.61 11.76
C LEU A 942 -14.12 42.31 13.09
N LEU A 943 -13.02 41.58 13.02
CA LEU A 943 -12.01 41.43 14.07
C LEU A 943 -10.71 42.10 13.62
N THR A 944 -10.29 43.14 14.34
CA THR A 944 -9.03 43.84 14.08
C THR A 944 -8.00 43.48 15.14
N PHE A 945 -6.87 42.90 14.76
CA PHE A 945 -5.77 42.61 15.69
C PHE A 945 -5.10 43.92 16.12
N GLU A 946 -5.30 44.34 17.37
CA GLU A 946 -4.71 45.57 17.91
C GLU A 946 -3.28 45.37 18.42
N SER A 947 -2.99 44.19 18.96
CA SER A 947 -1.69 43.84 19.52
C SER A 947 -1.39 42.35 19.34
N GLY A 948 -0.13 41.98 19.50
CA GLY A 948 0.37 40.61 19.33
C GLY A 948 1.10 40.41 17.99
N PRO A 949 1.58 39.19 17.69
CA PRO A 949 2.32 38.88 16.47
C PRO A 949 1.55 39.18 15.16
N PHE A 950 0.24 39.32 15.24
CA PHE A 950 -0.65 39.59 14.11
C PHE A 950 -1.22 41.02 14.10
N ALA A 951 -0.67 41.95 14.90
CA ALA A 951 -1.15 43.33 14.99
C ALA A 951 -1.26 44.03 13.61
N GLY A 952 -2.36 44.75 13.40
CA GLY A 952 -2.66 45.49 12.17
C GLY A 952 -3.41 44.68 11.10
N ARG A 953 -3.63 43.37 11.31
CA ARG A 953 -4.45 42.56 10.40
C ARG A 953 -5.94 42.62 10.76
N ILE A 954 -6.80 42.48 9.75
CA ILE A 954 -8.26 42.50 9.93
C ILE A 954 -8.85 41.21 9.35
N VAL A 955 -9.80 40.62 10.07
CA VAL A 955 -10.53 39.41 9.72
C VAL A 955 -12.00 39.78 9.64
N ALA A 956 -12.61 39.59 8.47
CA ALA A 956 -14.03 39.85 8.31
C ALA A 956 -14.87 38.64 8.73
N LEU A 957 -15.86 38.85 9.59
CA LEU A 957 -16.70 37.77 10.10
C LEU A 957 -17.94 37.58 9.21
N PRO A 958 -18.14 36.39 8.62
CA PRO A 958 -19.38 36.05 7.93
C PRO A 958 -20.54 35.84 8.94
N ASN A 959 -21.79 35.79 8.45
CA ASN A 959 -22.99 35.47 9.24
C ASN A 959 -23.10 33.98 9.62
N GLN A 960 -21.99 33.34 9.97
CA GLN A 960 -21.92 31.93 10.35
C GLN A 960 -20.92 31.73 11.50
N MET A 961 -20.80 30.50 11.99
CA MET A 961 -19.83 30.13 13.02
C MET A 961 -18.39 30.28 12.50
N VAL A 962 -17.51 30.82 13.34
CA VAL A 962 -16.07 31.01 13.08
C VAL A 962 -15.26 30.49 14.27
N SER A 963 -14.41 29.51 14.03
CA SER A 963 -13.45 28.97 15.00
C SER A 963 -12.13 29.73 14.99
N ILE A 964 -11.51 29.91 16.15
CA ILE A 964 -10.27 30.68 16.35
C ILE A 964 -9.29 29.84 17.15
N GLY A 965 -8.07 29.66 16.66
CA GLY A 965 -7.04 28.91 17.37
C GLY A 965 -5.76 28.74 16.58
N ARG A 966 -4.77 28.08 17.17
CA ARG A 966 -3.47 27.83 16.51
C ARG A 966 -3.51 26.66 15.52
N ALA A 967 -4.47 25.74 15.67
CA ALA A 967 -4.60 24.61 14.77
C ALA A 967 -5.02 25.06 13.36
N PRO A 968 -4.48 24.43 12.30
CA PRO A 968 -4.66 24.88 10.92
C PRO A 968 -6.07 24.68 10.37
N ASP A 969 -6.91 23.95 11.07
CA ASP A 969 -8.31 23.68 10.77
C ASP A 969 -9.29 24.68 11.41
N ASN A 970 -8.80 25.68 12.16
CA ASN A 970 -9.63 26.81 12.57
C ASN A 970 -9.86 27.76 11.39
N ASP A 971 -11.01 28.43 11.39
CA ASP A 971 -11.36 29.45 10.40
C ASP A 971 -10.43 30.67 10.50
N VAL A 972 -10.03 31.05 11.73
CA VAL A 972 -9.01 32.06 12.02
C VAL A 972 -7.82 31.41 12.70
N VAL A 973 -6.76 31.17 11.92
CA VAL A 973 -5.52 30.57 12.42
C VAL A 973 -4.63 31.64 13.05
N VAL A 974 -4.44 31.55 14.37
CA VAL A 974 -3.56 32.42 15.14
C VAL A 974 -2.31 31.63 15.52
N GLY A 975 -1.27 31.74 14.69
CA GLY A 975 0.02 31.05 14.84
C GLY A 975 0.88 31.47 16.06
N ASP A 976 0.25 32.00 17.09
CA ASP A 976 0.89 32.39 18.35
C ASP A 976 0.99 31.17 19.28
N PRO A 977 2.19 30.80 19.77
CA PRO A 977 2.38 29.68 20.71
C PRO A 977 1.52 29.76 21.98
N ALA A 978 1.14 30.96 22.44
CA ALA A 978 0.27 31.13 23.60
C ALA A 978 -1.23 30.88 23.30
N THR A 979 -1.59 30.67 22.03
CA THR A 979 -2.94 30.31 21.60
C THR A 979 -3.09 28.79 21.54
N SER A 980 -4.05 28.25 22.30
CA SER A 980 -4.48 26.84 22.21
C SER A 980 -4.87 26.42 20.80
N GLY A 981 -4.78 25.10 20.53
CA GLY A 981 -5.10 24.51 19.22
C GLY A 981 -6.47 24.94 18.71
N HIS A 982 -7.51 24.78 19.52
CA HIS A 982 -8.82 25.41 19.34
C HIS A 982 -9.07 26.29 20.56
N HIS A 983 -9.04 27.60 20.39
CA HIS A 983 -9.04 28.53 21.51
C HIS A 983 -10.45 29.00 21.84
N GLY A 984 -11.15 29.51 20.85
CA GLY A 984 -12.50 30.03 21.00
C GLY A 984 -13.28 29.92 19.71
N ARG A 985 -14.58 30.21 19.80
CA ARG A 985 -15.50 30.15 18.67
C ARG A 985 -16.47 31.32 18.74
N ILE A 986 -16.70 31.99 17.63
CA ILE A 986 -17.71 33.04 17.48
C ILE A 986 -18.90 32.50 16.69
N GLU A 987 -20.11 32.65 17.20
CA GLU A 987 -21.36 32.20 16.58
C GLU A 987 -22.39 33.33 16.51
N VAL A 988 -23.23 33.33 15.47
CA VAL A 988 -24.38 34.24 15.38
C VAL A 988 -25.63 33.55 15.93
N ARG A 989 -26.21 34.11 17.00
CA ARG A 989 -27.44 33.62 17.63
C ARG A 989 -28.47 34.75 17.67
N THR A 990 -29.64 34.54 17.06
CA THR A 990 -30.73 35.54 16.98
C THR A 990 -30.30 36.94 16.52
N GLY A 991 -29.33 37.03 15.60
CA GLY A 991 -28.83 38.31 15.06
C GLY A 991 -27.71 38.98 15.88
N SER A 992 -27.28 38.38 17.00
CA SER A 992 -26.15 38.83 17.81
C SER A 992 -24.96 37.88 17.70
N PHE A 993 -23.75 38.40 17.85
CA PHE A 993 -22.52 37.59 17.88
C PHE A 993 -22.21 37.15 19.31
N TRP A 994 -21.82 35.90 19.49
CA TRP A 994 -21.44 35.30 20.77
C TRP A 994 -20.07 34.66 20.63
N ILE A 995 -19.18 34.88 21.60
CA ILE A 995 -17.91 34.15 21.70
C ILE A 995 -17.96 33.14 22.84
N SER A 996 -17.47 31.93 22.58
CA SER A 996 -17.34 30.86 23.57
C SER A 996 -15.88 30.39 23.62
N ASP A 997 -15.38 30.16 24.83
CA ASP A 997 -14.07 29.54 25.06
C ASP A 997 -14.18 28.01 24.89
N LEU A 998 -13.26 27.40 24.15
CA LEU A 998 -13.29 25.96 23.86
C LEU A 998 -12.45 25.14 24.84
N GLY A 999 -12.29 25.61 26.08
CA GLY A 999 -11.40 25.01 27.07
C GLY A 999 -9.95 25.38 26.82
N SER A 1000 -9.70 26.64 26.42
CA SER A 1000 -8.37 27.11 26.12
C SER A 1000 -7.50 27.17 27.37
N THR A 1001 -6.20 26.93 27.20
CA THR A 1001 -5.23 26.84 28.31
C THR A 1001 -5.05 28.17 29.04
N ASN A 1002 -5.20 29.28 28.31
CA ASN A 1002 -5.00 30.65 28.85
C ASN A 1002 -6.32 31.42 29.03
N GLY A 1003 -7.46 30.81 28.66
CA GLY A 1003 -8.78 31.43 28.68
C GLY A 1003 -8.97 32.49 27.59
N THR A 1004 -10.19 32.58 27.08
CA THR A 1004 -10.64 33.72 26.26
C THR A 1004 -11.11 34.85 27.18
N LEU A 1005 -10.58 36.07 27.01
CA LEU A 1005 -11.08 37.25 27.75
C LEU A 1005 -11.82 38.21 26.83
N VAL A 1006 -12.89 38.84 27.32
CA VAL A 1006 -13.61 39.91 26.62
C VAL A 1006 -13.68 41.14 27.52
N ASN A 1007 -13.02 42.22 27.12
CA ASN A 1007 -12.80 43.45 27.88
C ASN A 1007 -12.05 43.22 29.20
N GLY A 1008 -11.09 42.28 29.20
CA GLY A 1008 -10.27 41.94 30.36
C GLY A 1008 -10.90 40.95 31.35
N GLU A 1009 -12.13 40.51 31.11
CA GLU A 1009 -12.82 39.52 31.93
C GLU A 1009 -12.85 38.16 31.22
N PRO A 1010 -12.48 37.05 31.89
CA PRO A 1010 -12.51 35.72 31.30
C PRO A 1010 -13.95 35.28 31.05
N VAL A 1011 -14.19 34.60 29.93
CA VAL A 1011 -15.52 34.14 29.54
C VAL A 1011 -15.53 32.65 29.25
N ILE A 1012 -16.63 31.98 29.61
CA ILE A 1012 -16.97 30.67 29.04
C ILE A 1012 -17.79 30.89 27.77
N GLU A 1013 -18.74 31.84 27.83
CA GLU A 1013 -19.54 32.30 26.71
C GLU A 1013 -20.04 33.73 26.98
N LYS A 1014 -20.05 34.61 25.97
CA LYS A 1014 -20.51 36.00 26.10
C LYS A 1014 -20.99 36.59 24.76
N GLU A 1015 -22.06 37.39 24.78
CA GLU A 1015 -22.50 38.21 23.66
C GLU A 1015 -21.51 39.37 23.41
N LEU A 1016 -21.05 39.50 22.18
CA LEU A 1016 -20.12 40.54 21.74
C LEU A 1016 -20.88 41.81 21.35
N SER A 1017 -20.44 42.95 21.89
CA SER A 1017 -20.91 44.29 21.52
C SER A 1017 -19.89 45.01 20.64
N ASP A 1018 -20.35 45.98 19.83
CA ASP A 1018 -19.46 46.82 19.02
C ASP A 1018 -18.32 47.42 19.88
N ARG A 1019 -17.08 47.24 19.41
CA ARG A 1019 -15.80 47.63 20.03
C ARG A 1019 -15.30 46.79 21.20
N ASP A 1020 -15.90 45.64 21.48
CA ASP A 1020 -15.36 44.69 22.47
C ASP A 1020 -13.93 44.26 22.11
N LEU A 1021 -13.08 44.12 23.14
CA LEU A 1021 -11.71 43.64 23.04
C LEU A 1021 -11.62 42.18 23.48
N ILE A 1022 -11.22 41.31 22.58
CA ILE A 1022 -11.09 39.88 22.79
C ILE A 1022 -9.60 39.54 22.93
N ALA A 1023 -9.18 38.95 24.06
CA ALA A 1023 -7.81 38.49 24.23
C ALA A 1023 -7.71 36.97 24.05
N ILE A 1024 -6.81 36.55 23.15
CA ILE A 1024 -6.52 35.15 22.80
C ILE A 1024 -5.00 35.01 22.69
N GLY A 1025 -4.39 34.27 23.61
CA GLY A 1025 -2.93 34.18 23.71
C GLY A 1025 -2.28 35.54 23.99
N GLN A 1026 -1.32 35.95 23.16
CA GLN A 1026 -0.69 37.28 23.16
C GLN A 1026 -1.44 38.31 22.31
N ASN A 1027 -2.52 37.91 21.64
CA ASN A 1027 -3.25 38.77 20.72
C ASN A 1027 -4.45 39.42 21.41
N THR A 1028 -4.66 40.71 21.13
CA THR A 1028 -5.90 41.41 21.46
C THR A 1028 -6.59 41.81 20.17
N LEU A 1029 -7.83 41.39 19.98
CA LEU A 1029 -8.65 41.63 18.81
C LEU A 1029 -9.79 42.58 19.17
N ARG A 1030 -10.01 43.64 18.40
CA ARG A 1030 -11.21 44.49 18.50
C ARG A 1030 -12.29 43.95 17.59
N PHE A 1031 -13.45 43.64 18.16
CA PHE A 1031 -14.67 43.33 17.43
C PHE A 1031 -15.40 44.62 17.06
N THR A 1032 -15.80 44.79 15.80
CA THR A 1032 -16.61 45.95 15.35
C THR A 1032 -17.76 45.50 14.47
N LEU A 1033 -18.96 46.04 14.71
CA LEU A 1033 -20.13 45.82 13.85
C LEU A 1033 -20.10 46.83 12.70
N GLU A 1034 -20.27 46.37 11.46
CA GLU A 1034 -20.53 47.30 10.35
C GLU A 1034 -22.02 47.70 10.35
N ALA A 1035 -22.28 48.99 10.15
CA ALA A 1035 -23.59 49.62 10.29
C ALA A 1035 -24.47 49.52 9.03
#